data_AF-A0AAW1V1A3-F1
#
_entry.id   AF-A0AAW1V1A3-F1
#
_cell.length_a   1.000
_cell.length_b   1.000
_cell.length_c   1.000
_cell.angle_alpha   90.00
_cell.angle_beta   90.00
_cell.angle_gamma   90.00
#
_symmetry.space_group_name_H-M   'P 1'
#
loop_
_entity.id
_entity.type
_entity.pdbx_description
1 polymer ?
#
loop_
_entity_poly.entity_id
_entity_poly.type
_entity_poly.pdbx_seq_one_letter_code
_entity_poly.pdbx_strand_id
1 'polypeptide(L)'
;MFNNNETSTQKMLTQSKAAIKRIREEIERQYKEWEAGSGEDYERVEELKGRINLLEAEVSQMKNINEELKGALQNQKKCTCLTGIENTALKKHSSEIQNIAKHQVEELLEHLKKAQTRILELEELLNEAKQPKSNAELKDVDAACDIESEDLQRLKKENEVLKQQLQDIPRTSSAIDQDLLNEIQRLKNEKASLESDKLKLEKENENLKTKSQFTKTGSRQSSIQLSAEQGERVKELDNLRQSLEEQIALLKNENESLRNEIENLKNTLKEGSEDQLKASIELLKNENQDLKKSLEDMEKLKKQLAECLDKETELASKAVSSEGNLKKENDELANENAELKAKLQQMQMQEKQLKEELEKELENRTKEKADDSMQDELKNRLQELEKQNKQINEQLENNLKEKSQSAATEESLKKENDEMKSKLQDLDKLNKENSDLKNKLKELENLVQDKSHTASAEESLNKEIEDLKNKLQDLEKSKKELLDTLDKHKNENTDLKGKLQQMENLKEELSKCLDNEKKSKTQISVSEDALKKQNLELKNKLQDIENLKKDLAECLDKGKKGDTTAVSELNKKIEEMEAMKKDLALCLDSEKKSKSELLASEEALKKQNAELKNKLGEIEKLKKELAECLDNEKKGKSEAAATDNALQKQNAELKKKLEDMEKIKKELAECLENEKKAETQAPDDTLEKEITELKKKLDDLEKLKKELAECQERERKARGDADDALKNLEICNNNNAALKKEVESLSSQLAEYLKQGDGDEPGLALDDFDVPNKTKSENEQLRSENEEAKKLAEEVRQLKEQLAQCLEGQSPDDAQASRERGDADLDEMKIEFRSAPMDLEDSDDVTKEELLAEIRRLLKEIEDQKAEYQKTIKMQKEQYDREVKNLKNTNRVSIEKLQNQHDDQVQELESQHDLDVKHLKKELRRSQMSMEKLAAAKNRLSAQTFCVCSEMPKIVPIITTLAADIGIPQKESPYDRPGRWPKPKGTQDNLLNQILFKAIQNGMESLSMDELKMIYADLVKAIAKLKGKVIPSKMKSTTVEDPMTLMEKIEELEHNLHHKQRGANQKVVTLYAAIRAVEKKISDMKNVLEKEKLHNADLKSKITSMERESQILQVERDLMKQQASFQEHQIAKLQTHYESSRMRIKDLETDLTRKKVKKAPGKCSFCNENKEAYDKRFSTSSKKRSTSSPPTSFSGKSPYSVPQIDLPSPSDKKDKTKRTKKGT
;
A
#
# COMPACT_ATOMS: atom_id res chain seq x y z
N MET A 1 26.06 37.19 -8.52
CA MET A 1 27.00 37.09 -7.38
C MET A 1 28.03 35.96 -7.52
N PHE A 2 27.77 34.85 -8.22
CA PHE A 2 28.72 33.73 -8.37
C PHE A 2 30.00 34.03 -9.17
N ASN A 3 29.95 34.86 -10.22
CA ASN A 3 31.15 35.16 -11.03
C ASN A 3 32.26 35.92 -10.28
N ASN A 4 31.94 36.61 -9.18
CA ASN A 4 32.95 37.38 -8.41
C ASN A 4 33.78 36.47 -7.48
N ASN A 5 33.24 35.35 -7.02
CA ASN A 5 33.96 34.42 -6.14
C ASN A 5 34.95 33.55 -6.90
N GLU A 6 34.63 33.15 -8.13
CA GLU A 6 35.53 32.36 -9.01
C GLU A 6 36.81 33.15 -9.34
N THR A 7 36.69 34.46 -9.57
CA THR A 7 37.85 35.35 -9.78
C THR A 7 38.71 35.56 -8.52
N SER A 8 38.14 35.43 -7.32
CA SER A 8 38.89 35.65 -6.07
C SER A 8 39.73 34.44 -5.69
N THR A 9 39.17 33.23 -5.80
CA THR A 9 39.90 31.98 -5.57
C THR A 9 41.01 31.78 -6.60
N GLN A 10 40.77 32.13 -7.86
CA GLN A 10 41.77 32.03 -8.92
C GLN A 10 42.93 33.04 -8.71
N LYS A 11 42.65 34.24 -8.18
CA LYS A 11 43.69 35.20 -7.77
C LYS A 11 44.51 34.69 -6.58
N MET A 12 43.89 34.12 -5.55
CA MET A 12 44.61 33.53 -4.42
C MET A 12 45.48 32.34 -4.84
N LEU A 13 44.99 31.48 -5.74
CA LEU A 13 45.77 30.37 -6.28
C LEU A 13 46.99 30.88 -7.08
N THR A 14 46.82 31.95 -7.84
CA THR A 14 47.91 32.57 -8.61
C THR A 14 48.96 33.22 -7.68
N GLN A 15 48.52 33.87 -6.61
CA GLN A 15 49.40 34.44 -5.59
C GLN A 15 50.15 33.35 -4.81
N SER A 16 49.50 32.26 -4.44
CA SER A 16 50.12 31.11 -3.76
C SER A 16 51.18 30.42 -4.65
N LYS A 17 50.88 30.20 -5.94
CA LYS A 17 51.86 29.69 -6.92
C LYS A 17 53.08 30.62 -7.06
N ALA A 18 52.86 31.94 -7.07
CA ALA A 18 53.96 32.91 -7.14
C ALA A 18 54.82 32.91 -5.86
N ALA A 19 54.20 32.76 -4.68
CA ALA A 19 54.91 32.68 -3.41
C ALA A 19 55.78 31.41 -3.33
N ILE A 20 55.24 30.26 -3.73
CA ILE A 20 55.98 28.98 -3.77
C ILE A 20 57.17 29.07 -4.74
N LYS A 21 56.99 29.71 -5.91
CA LYS A 21 58.09 29.92 -6.86
C LYS A 21 59.24 30.74 -6.26
N ARG A 22 58.92 31.81 -5.52
CA ARG A 22 59.93 32.65 -4.84
C ARG A 22 60.66 31.88 -3.75
N ILE A 23 59.94 31.06 -2.97
CA ILE A 23 60.56 30.21 -1.93
C ILE A 23 61.52 29.21 -2.57
N ARG A 24 61.13 28.59 -3.70
CA ARG A 24 62.01 27.67 -4.43
C ARG A 24 63.26 28.38 -4.96
N GLU A 25 63.10 29.53 -5.62
CA GLU A 25 64.22 30.33 -6.14
C GLU A 25 65.17 30.77 -5.02
N GLU A 26 64.63 31.11 -3.84
CA GLU A 26 65.40 31.49 -2.66
C GLU A 26 66.19 30.32 -2.07
N ILE A 27 65.58 29.12 -2.01
CA ILE A 27 66.26 27.91 -1.55
C ILE A 27 67.34 27.49 -2.55
N GLU A 28 67.08 27.53 -3.85
CA GLU A 28 68.09 27.27 -4.89
C GLU A 28 69.25 28.27 -4.83
N ARG A 29 68.96 29.54 -4.52
CA ARG A 29 69.99 30.57 -4.30
C ARG A 29 70.84 30.27 -3.07
N GLN A 30 70.21 29.94 -1.94
CA GLN A 30 70.94 29.56 -0.72
C GLN A 30 71.77 28.27 -0.91
N TYR A 31 71.26 27.32 -1.69
CA TYR A 31 71.99 26.11 -2.05
C TYR A 31 73.24 26.42 -2.89
N LYS A 32 73.14 27.31 -3.89
CA LYS A 32 74.27 27.75 -4.72
C LYS A 32 75.30 28.59 -3.94
N GLU A 33 74.83 29.46 -3.05
CA GLU A 33 75.69 30.23 -2.14
C GLU A 33 76.44 29.31 -1.17
N TRP A 34 75.81 28.22 -0.74
CA TRP A 34 76.43 27.19 0.10
C TRP A 34 77.40 26.30 -0.68
N GLU A 35 77.11 25.87 -1.91
CA GLU A 35 78.09 25.17 -2.78
C GLU A 35 79.35 26.01 -3.04
N ALA A 36 79.24 27.34 -3.01
CA ALA A 36 80.36 28.25 -3.14
C ALA A 36 81.13 28.52 -1.82
N GLY A 37 80.53 28.18 -0.67
CA GLY A 37 81.13 28.31 0.67
C GLY A 37 81.68 26.97 1.16
N SER A 38 82.80 26.96 1.89
CA SER A 38 83.50 25.74 2.31
C SER A 38 82.65 24.80 3.19
N GLY A 39 81.98 23.83 2.58
CA GLY A 39 82.04 22.39 2.87
C GLY A 39 81.69 21.79 4.24
N GLU A 40 81.33 22.54 5.29
CA GLU A 40 81.25 21.96 6.65
C GLU A 40 79.83 21.65 7.22
N ASP A 41 78.72 21.97 6.54
CA ASP A 41 77.36 21.75 7.11
C ASP A 41 76.47 20.81 6.26
N TYR A 42 76.86 19.54 6.13
CA TYR A 42 76.11 18.53 5.36
C TYR A 42 74.71 18.21 5.96
N GLU A 43 74.56 18.30 7.29
CA GLU A 43 73.28 18.05 7.98
C GLU A 43 72.20 19.07 7.62
N ARG A 44 72.58 20.34 7.45
CA ARG A 44 71.65 21.42 7.10
C ARG A 44 71.10 21.26 5.68
N VAL A 45 71.88 20.65 4.78
CA VAL A 45 71.46 20.35 3.41
C VAL A 45 70.43 19.23 3.38
N GLU A 46 70.60 18.17 4.19
CA GLU A 46 69.58 17.12 4.28
C GLU A 46 68.29 17.61 4.96
N GLU A 47 68.38 18.49 5.95
CA GLU A 47 67.18 19.13 6.54
C GLU A 47 66.42 19.97 5.49
N LEU A 48 67.14 20.74 4.67
CA LEU A 48 66.55 21.54 3.60
C LEU A 48 65.92 20.67 2.50
N LYS A 49 66.58 19.57 2.10
CA LYS A 49 65.99 18.59 1.16
C LYS A 49 64.73 17.93 1.74
N GLY A 50 64.74 17.57 3.02
CA GLY A 50 63.57 17.04 3.72
C GLY A 50 62.39 18.02 3.70
N ARG A 51 62.66 19.32 3.96
CA ARG A 51 61.66 20.39 3.85
C ARG A 51 61.13 20.61 2.44
N ILE A 52 62.00 20.54 1.42
CA ILE A 52 61.57 20.63 0.01
C ILE A 52 60.63 19.49 -0.34
N ASN A 53 60.98 18.25 0.03
CA ASN A 53 60.14 17.07 -0.24
C ASN A 53 58.77 17.16 0.44
N LEU A 54 58.72 17.68 1.67
CA LEU A 54 57.47 17.93 2.41
C LEU A 54 56.61 18.99 1.71
N LEU A 55 57.20 20.10 1.28
CA LEU A 55 56.49 21.14 0.52
C LEU A 55 56.00 20.63 -0.84
N GLU A 56 56.76 19.78 -1.54
CA GLU A 56 56.33 19.19 -2.81
C GLU A 56 55.18 18.18 -2.62
N ALA A 57 55.16 17.44 -1.51
CA ALA A 57 54.04 16.58 -1.12
C ALA A 57 52.78 17.40 -0.82
N GLU A 58 52.88 18.49 -0.04
CA GLU A 58 51.76 19.40 0.25
C GLU A 58 51.21 20.08 -1.01
N VAL A 59 52.08 20.49 -1.94
CA VAL A 59 51.66 21.05 -3.24
C VAL A 59 50.93 20.01 -4.08
N SER A 60 51.36 18.75 -4.04
CA SER A 60 50.68 17.65 -4.75
C SER A 60 49.31 17.35 -4.14
N GLN A 61 49.20 17.39 -2.81
CA GLN A 61 47.93 17.25 -2.10
C GLN A 61 46.96 18.40 -2.42
N MET A 62 47.44 19.65 -2.45
CA MET A 62 46.64 20.81 -2.85
C MET A 62 46.17 20.74 -4.30
N LYS A 63 46.97 20.16 -5.22
CA LYS A 63 46.53 19.92 -6.60
C LYS A 63 45.38 18.92 -6.66
N ASN A 64 45.46 17.81 -5.92
CA ASN A 64 44.39 16.81 -5.88
C ASN A 64 43.10 17.39 -5.30
N ILE A 65 43.18 18.11 -4.17
CA ILE A 65 42.03 18.80 -3.57
C ILE A 65 41.39 19.78 -4.56
N ASN A 66 42.18 20.50 -5.36
CA ASN A 66 41.66 21.46 -6.32
C ASN A 66 40.95 20.78 -7.52
N GLU A 67 41.43 19.62 -7.99
CA GLU A 67 40.71 18.84 -9.01
C GLU A 67 39.42 18.21 -8.45
N GLU A 68 39.42 17.75 -7.20
CA GLU A 68 38.21 17.31 -6.51
C GLU A 68 37.18 18.44 -6.36
N LEU A 69 37.63 19.64 -5.97
CA LEU A 69 36.79 20.84 -5.88
C LEU A 69 36.21 21.23 -7.23
N LYS A 70 36.99 21.12 -8.31
CA LYS A 70 36.53 21.38 -9.68
C LYS A 70 35.48 20.35 -10.14
N GLY A 71 35.67 19.08 -9.79
CA GLY A 71 34.68 18.02 -10.00
C GLY A 71 33.39 18.26 -9.22
N ALA A 72 33.49 18.63 -7.94
CA ALA A 72 32.36 18.99 -7.09
C ALA A 72 31.59 20.21 -7.64
N LEU A 73 32.29 21.23 -8.13
CA LEU A 73 31.70 22.42 -8.74
C LEU A 73 30.97 22.10 -10.06
N GLN A 74 31.51 21.19 -10.88
CA GLN A 74 30.82 20.70 -12.08
C GLN A 74 29.56 19.89 -11.73
N ASN A 75 29.62 19.04 -10.70
CA ASN A 75 28.46 18.29 -10.23
C ASN A 75 27.38 19.23 -9.66
N GLN A 76 27.78 20.26 -8.91
CA GLN A 76 26.86 21.30 -8.45
C GLN A 76 26.18 22.03 -9.61
N LYS A 77 26.94 22.40 -10.66
CA LYS A 77 26.38 23.01 -11.89
C LYS A 77 25.37 22.08 -12.57
N LYS A 78 25.64 20.77 -12.64
CA LYS A 78 24.69 19.77 -13.16
C LYS A 78 23.44 19.66 -12.30
N CYS A 79 23.56 19.59 -10.98
CA CYS A 79 22.42 19.59 -10.07
C CYS A 79 21.55 20.84 -10.23
N THR A 80 22.14 22.04 -10.31
CA THR A 80 21.37 23.27 -10.54
C THR A 80 20.66 23.30 -11.90
N CYS A 81 21.22 22.66 -12.93
CA CYS A 81 20.58 22.52 -14.23
C CYS A 81 19.37 21.58 -14.14
N LEU A 82 19.53 20.42 -13.50
CA LEU A 82 18.44 19.45 -13.28
C LEU A 82 17.31 20.05 -12.45
N THR A 83 17.61 20.75 -11.36
CA THR A 83 16.59 21.46 -10.56
C THR A 83 15.89 22.56 -11.38
N GLY A 84 16.56 23.19 -12.34
CA GLY A 84 15.94 24.12 -13.28
C GLY A 84 14.96 23.43 -14.25
N ILE A 85 15.33 22.26 -14.76
CA ILE A 85 14.49 21.43 -15.63
C ILE A 85 13.26 20.91 -14.87
N GLU A 86 13.45 20.37 -13.67
CA GLU A 86 12.37 19.90 -12.79
C GLU A 86 11.39 21.03 -12.44
N ASN A 87 11.88 22.21 -12.06
CA ASN A 87 11.01 23.36 -11.79
C ASN A 87 10.23 23.80 -13.03
N THR A 88 10.78 23.63 -14.23
CA THR A 88 10.08 23.93 -15.48
C THR A 88 9.01 22.89 -15.78
N ALA A 89 9.30 21.61 -15.55
CA ALA A 89 8.32 20.52 -15.67
C ALA A 89 7.17 20.65 -14.64
N LEU A 90 7.49 20.96 -13.39
CA LEU A 90 6.50 21.21 -12.34
C LEU A 90 5.60 22.40 -12.65
N LYS A 91 6.15 23.49 -13.20
CA LYS A 91 5.33 24.63 -13.68
C LYS A 91 4.41 24.23 -14.82
N LYS A 92 4.88 23.39 -15.75
CA LYS A 92 4.06 22.86 -16.84
C LYS A 92 2.91 22.00 -16.32
N HIS A 93 3.19 21.03 -15.46
CA HIS A 93 2.14 20.19 -14.86
C HIS A 93 1.17 20.99 -13.98
N SER A 94 1.67 21.97 -13.22
CA SER A 94 0.80 22.87 -12.45
C SER A 94 -0.16 23.65 -13.37
N SER A 95 0.30 24.12 -14.53
CA SER A 95 -0.56 24.78 -15.51
C SER A 95 -1.57 23.83 -16.18
N GLU A 96 -1.18 22.58 -16.45
CA GLU A 96 -2.08 21.55 -16.98
C GLU A 96 -3.19 21.21 -15.97
N ILE A 97 -2.85 21.02 -14.70
CA ILE A 97 -3.82 20.79 -13.62
C ILE A 97 -4.78 21.98 -13.49
N GLN A 98 -4.27 23.21 -13.53
CA GLN A 98 -5.13 24.42 -13.51
C GLN A 98 -6.07 24.49 -14.71
N ASN A 99 -5.63 24.09 -15.89
CA ASN A 99 -6.46 24.06 -17.10
C ASN A 99 -7.54 22.97 -17.02
N ILE A 100 -7.21 21.77 -16.51
CA ILE A 100 -8.18 20.69 -16.31
C ILE A 100 -9.22 21.10 -15.27
N ALA A 101 -8.78 21.66 -14.14
CA ALA A 101 -9.69 22.16 -13.10
C ALA A 101 -10.60 23.27 -13.63
N LYS A 102 -10.06 24.19 -14.44
CA LYS A 102 -10.86 25.23 -15.11
C LYS A 102 -11.91 24.61 -16.04
N HIS A 103 -11.54 23.61 -16.84
CA HIS A 103 -12.48 22.94 -17.74
C HIS A 103 -13.60 22.21 -16.99
N GLN A 104 -13.26 21.50 -15.90
CA GLN A 104 -14.25 20.84 -15.04
C GLN A 104 -15.20 21.84 -14.37
N VAL A 105 -14.70 22.99 -13.93
CA VAL A 105 -15.54 24.07 -13.39
C VAL A 105 -16.45 24.65 -14.47
N GLU A 106 -15.96 24.81 -15.70
CA GLU A 106 -16.77 25.25 -16.84
C GLU A 106 -17.88 24.23 -17.18
N GLU A 107 -17.59 22.93 -17.19
CA GLU A 107 -18.59 21.87 -17.37
C GLU A 107 -19.65 21.88 -16.26
N LEU A 108 -19.23 22.02 -15.00
CA LEU A 108 -20.16 22.11 -13.87
C LEU A 108 -21.05 23.36 -13.98
N LEU A 109 -20.50 24.51 -14.39
CA LEU A 109 -21.28 25.72 -14.65
C LEU A 109 -22.25 25.54 -15.81
N GLU A 110 -21.87 24.82 -16.87
CA GLU A 110 -22.74 24.46 -17.99
C GLU A 110 -23.92 23.59 -17.53
N HIS A 111 -23.65 22.57 -16.71
CA HIS A 111 -24.69 21.73 -16.11
C HIS A 111 -25.61 22.51 -15.18
N LEU A 112 -25.07 23.42 -14.38
CA LEU A 112 -25.84 24.25 -13.47
C LEU A 112 -26.74 25.25 -14.24
N LYS A 113 -26.24 25.81 -15.35
CA LYS A 113 -27.06 26.60 -16.28
C LYS A 113 -28.19 25.77 -16.90
N LYS A 114 -27.91 24.54 -17.37
CA LYS A 114 -28.95 23.65 -17.91
C LYS A 114 -30.02 23.32 -16.86
N ALA A 115 -29.60 23.08 -15.61
CA ALA A 115 -30.52 22.86 -14.50
C ALA A 115 -31.37 24.11 -14.20
N GLN A 116 -30.77 25.30 -14.20
CA GLN A 116 -31.49 26.56 -14.04
C GLN A 116 -32.49 26.80 -15.18
N THR A 117 -32.12 26.57 -16.43
CA THR A 117 -33.04 26.63 -17.57
C THR A 117 -34.20 25.66 -17.38
N ARG A 118 -33.93 24.45 -16.92
CA ARG A 118 -34.98 23.46 -16.66
C ARG A 118 -35.92 23.87 -15.54
N ILE A 119 -35.40 24.49 -14.48
CA ILE A 119 -36.22 25.06 -13.39
C ILE A 119 -37.12 26.17 -13.94
N LEU A 120 -36.57 27.08 -14.76
CA LEU A 120 -37.36 28.15 -15.40
C LEU A 120 -38.44 27.59 -16.33
N GLU A 121 -38.15 26.56 -17.13
CA GLU A 121 -39.14 25.87 -17.96
C GLU A 121 -40.26 25.26 -17.09
N LEU A 122 -39.91 24.66 -15.95
CA LEU A 122 -40.88 24.09 -15.02
C LEU A 122 -41.71 25.17 -14.32
N GLU A 123 -41.11 26.31 -13.99
CA GLU A 123 -41.81 27.48 -13.44
C GLU A 123 -42.74 28.11 -14.48
N GLU A 124 -42.33 28.15 -15.75
CA GLU A 124 -43.16 28.60 -16.88
C GLU A 124 -44.35 27.65 -17.08
N LEU A 125 -44.13 26.33 -17.09
CA LEU A 125 -45.21 25.32 -17.12
C LEU A 125 -46.14 25.43 -15.91
N LEU A 126 -45.60 25.70 -14.72
CA LEU A 126 -46.38 25.92 -13.51
C LEU A 126 -47.22 27.20 -13.60
N ASN A 127 -46.68 28.26 -14.22
CA ASN A 127 -47.38 29.51 -14.44
C ASN A 127 -48.43 29.41 -15.57
N GLU A 128 -48.16 28.64 -16.62
CA GLU A 128 -49.14 28.27 -17.64
C GLU A 128 -50.28 27.44 -17.05
N ALA A 129 -50.00 26.57 -16.07
CA ALA A 129 -51.01 25.84 -15.31
C ALA A 129 -51.83 26.75 -14.36
N LYS A 130 -51.25 27.88 -13.92
CA LYS A 130 -51.90 28.87 -13.04
C LYS A 130 -52.68 29.95 -13.79
N GLN A 131 -52.49 30.10 -15.11
CA GLN A 131 -53.32 30.99 -15.92
C GLN A 131 -54.76 30.44 -15.99
N PRO A 132 -55.78 31.17 -15.51
CA PRO A 132 -57.17 30.74 -15.59
C PRO A 132 -57.61 30.75 -17.05
N LYS A 133 -57.56 29.58 -17.70
CA LYS A 133 -58.19 29.39 -19.01
C LYS A 133 -59.70 29.62 -18.84
N SER A 134 -60.21 30.58 -19.60
CA SER A 134 -61.56 31.11 -19.57
C SER A 134 -62.67 30.05 -19.55
N ASN A 135 -63.43 30.01 -18.45
CA ASN A 135 -64.89 29.87 -18.26
C ASN A 135 -65.80 29.04 -19.21
N ALA A 136 -65.30 28.14 -20.05
CA ALA A 136 -66.17 27.30 -20.89
C ALA A 136 -66.03 25.78 -20.66
N GLU A 137 -65.06 25.32 -19.86
CA GLU A 137 -64.82 23.88 -19.63
C GLU A 137 -64.87 23.47 -18.15
N LEU A 138 -65.61 24.24 -17.35
CA LEU A 138 -65.88 24.00 -15.92
C LEU A 138 -67.21 23.24 -15.72
N LYS A 139 -67.37 22.13 -16.46
CA LYS A 139 -68.47 21.17 -16.25
C LYS A 139 -68.03 19.70 -16.19
N ASP A 140 -66.79 19.39 -16.52
CA ASP A 140 -66.27 18.01 -16.47
C ASP A 140 -65.29 17.78 -15.28
N VAL A 141 -65.03 18.79 -14.44
CA VAL A 141 -64.19 18.68 -13.22
C VAL A 141 -65.01 18.45 -11.95
N ASP A 142 -66.27 18.87 -11.91
CA ASP A 142 -67.17 18.55 -10.78
C ASP A 142 -67.43 17.04 -10.67
N ALA A 143 -67.36 16.30 -11.78
CA ALA A 143 -67.46 14.84 -11.79
C ALA A 143 -66.19 14.13 -11.29
N ALA A 144 -65.02 14.79 -11.26
CA ALA A 144 -63.78 14.21 -10.75
C ALA A 144 -63.57 14.51 -9.26
N CYS A 145 -64.02 15.69 -8.79
CA CYS A 145 -64.06 15.99 -7.35
C CYS A 145 -65.13 15.19 -6.61
N ASP A 146 -66.23 14.79 -7.26
CA ASP A 146 -67.20 13.87 -6.67
C ASP A 146 -66.63 12.45 -6.50
N ILE A 147 -65.71 12.00 -7.37
CA ILE A 147 -65.05 10.68 -7.25
C ILE A 147 -64.00 10.70 -6.14
N GLU A 148 -63.20 11.75 -6.01
CA GLU A 148 -62.25 11.86 -4.89
C GLU A 148 -62.97 12.07 -3.55
N SER A 149 -64.12 12.75 -3.53
CA SER A 149 -64.99 12.87 -2.36
C SER A 149 -65.67 11.54 -2.00
N GLU A 150 -66.12 10.76 -2.99
CA GLU A 150 -66.66 9.41 -2.79
C GLU A 150 -65.59 8.42 -2.33
N ASP A 151 -64.36 8.51 -2.83
CA ASP A 151 -63.24 7.68 -2.40
C ASP A 151 -62.75 8.08 -1.00
N LEU A 152 -62.75 9.37 -0.64
CA LEU A 152 -62.50 9.81 0.74
C LEU A 152 -63.64 9.44 1.70
N GLN A 153 -64.89 9.43 1.24
CA GLN A 153 -66.03 8.92 2.02
C GLN A 153 -66.04 7.40 2.12
N ARG A 154 -65.56 6.68 1.09
CA ARG A 154 -65.33 5.23 1.14
C ARG A 154 -64.21 4.89 2.09
N LEU A 155 -63.09 5.59 2.04
CA LEU A 155 -61.96 5.38 2.94
C LEU A 155 -62.28 5.80 4.38
N LYS A 156 -63.14 6.81 4.58
CA LYS A 156 -63.69 7.13 5.91
C LYS A 156 -64.66 6.06 6.38
N LYS A 157 -65.59 5.59 5.55
CA LYS A 157 -66.48 4.46 5.92
C LYS A 157 -65.71 3.17 6.15
N GLU A 158 -64.67 2.87 5.39
CA GLU A 158 -63.80 1.71 5.57
C GLU A 158 -62.94 1.85 6.83
N ASN A 159 -62.45 3.05 7.15
CA ASN A 159 -61.80 3.29 8.45
C ASN A 159 -62.78 3.21 9.61
N GLU A 160 -64.00 3.73 9.50
CA GLU A 160 -65.04 3.59 10.52
C GLU A 160 -65.43 2.11 10.68
N VAL A 161 -65.56 1.35 9.58
CA VAL A 161 -65.83 -0.10 9.61
C VAL A 161 -64.66 -0.87 10.22
N LEU A 162 -63.42 -0.53 9.89
CA LEU A 162 -62.22 -1.14 10.50
C LEU A 162 -62.09 -0.77 11.98
N LYS A 163 -62.49 0.44 12.37
CA LYS A 163 -62.48 0.91 13.76
C LYS A 163 -63.62 0.27 14.57
N GLN A 164 -64.76 0.02 13.93
CA GLN A 164 -65.87 -0.78 14.48
C GLN A 164 -65.45 -2.25 14.63
N GLN A 165 -64.79 -2.82 13.62
CA GLN A 165 -64.24 -4.18 13.64
C GLN A 165 -63.15 -4.31 14.71
N LEU A 166 -62.26 -3.33 14.87
CA LEU A 166 -61.25 -3.29 15.94
C LEU A 166 -61.86 -3.10 17.34
N GLN A 167 -62.99 -2.38 17.46
CA GLN A 167 -63.76 -2.29 18.71
C GLN A 167 -64.60 -3.55 19.00
N ASP A 168 -64.90 -4.36 17.98
CA ASP A 168 -65.61 -5.64 18.11
C ASP A 168 -64.69 -6.85 18.23
N ILE A 169 -63.36 -6.70 18.06
CA ILE A 169 -62.37 -7.78 18.33
C ILE A 169 -62.41 -8.28 19.79
N PRO A 170 -62.65 -7.45 20.84
CA PRO A 170 -62.91 -7.96 22.18
C PRO A 170 -64.22 -8.75 22.29
N ARG A 171 -65.17 -8.57 21.37
CA ARG A 171 -66.45 -9.30 21.34
C ARG A 171 -66.38 -10.57 20.49
N THR A 172 -65.54 -10.64 19.46
CA THR A 172 -65.28 -11.87 18.71
C THR A 172 -64.25 -12.77 19.40
N SER A 173 -63.35 -12.24 20.23
CA SER A 173 -62.58 -13.04 21.20
C SER A 173 -63.52 -13.76 22.18
N SER A 174 -64.54 -13.08 22.69
CA SER A 174 -65.56 -13.70 23.54
C SER A 174 -66.41 -14.73 22.78
N ALA A 175 -66.66 -14.56 21.48
CA ALA A 175 -67.39 -15.54 20.67
C ALA A 175 -66.54 -16.78 20.38
N ILE A 176 -65.24 -16.62 20.12
CA ILE A 176 -64.30 -17.73 19.95
C ILE A 176 -64.08 -18.46 21.28
N ASP A 177 -64.01 -17.73 22.39
CA ASP A 177 -63.94 -18.33 23.73
C ASP A 177 -65.26 -19.05 24.09
N GLN A 178 -66.41 -18.52 23.66
CA GLN A 178 -67.72 -19.18 23.83
C GLN A 178 -67.86 -20.40 22.92
N ASP A 179 -67.37 -20.36 21.68
CA ASP A 179 -67.37 -21.48 20.74
C ASP A 179 -66.40 -22.57 21.19
N LEU A 180 -65.24 -22.21 21.74
CA LEU A 180 -64.34 -23.14 22.42
C LEU A 180 -64.98 -23.71 23.68
N LEU A 181 -65.71 -22.92 24.48
CA LEU A 181 -66.48 -23.43 25.62
C LEU A 181 -67.58 -24.40 25.18
N ASN A 182 -68.29 -24.06 24.10
CA ASN A 182 -69.35 -24.88 23.53
C ASN A 182 -68.78 -26.17 22.93
N GLU A 183 -67.60 -26.11 22.31
CA GLU A 183 -66.92 -27.29 21.76
C GLU A 183 -66.34 -28.16 22.87
N ILE A 184 -65.78 -27.57 23.94
CA ILE A 184 -65.38 -28.29 25.14
C ILE A 184 -66.61 -28.95 25.79
N GLN A 185 -67.76 -28.27 25.84
CA GLN A 185 -69.00 -28.82 26.39
C GLN A 185 -69.58 -29.91 25.48
N ARG A 186 -69.47 -29.76 24.14
CA ARG A 186 -69.86 -30.77 23.15
C ARG A 186 -69.02 -32.02 23.30
N LEU A 187 -67.70 -31.88 23.39
CA LEU A 187 -66.77 -32.98 23.63
C LEU A 187 -66.97 -33.63 25.01
N LYS A 188 -67.36 -32.86 26.03
CA LYS A 188 -67.70 -33.39 27.36
C LYS A 188 -68.99 -34.20 27.34
N ASN A 189 -70.00 -33.75 26.59
CA ASN A 189 -71.25 -34.47 26.37
C ASN A 189 -71.04 -35.71 25.50
N GLU A 190 -70.17 -35.63 24.48
CA GLU A 190 -69.81 -36.76 23.62
C GLU A 190 -69.02 -37.80 24.40
N LYS A 191 -68.08 -37.37 25.26
CA LYS A 191 -67.40 -38.26 26.21
C LYS A 191 -68.39 -38.93 27.17
N ALA A 192 -69.37 -38.20 27.71
CA ALA A 192 -70.40 -38.76 28.57
C ALA A 192 -71.33 -39.72 27.81
N SER A 193 -71.64 -39.45 26.54
CA SER A 193 -72.37 -40.36 25.66
C SER A 193 -71.58 -41.64 25.40
N LEU A 194 -70.29 -41.53 25.10
CA LEU A 194 -69.40 -42.67 24.89
C LEU A 194 -69.18 -43.48 26.17
N GLU A 195 -69.09 -42.83 27.34
CA GLU A 195 -69.07 -43.53 28.64
C GLU A 195 -70.41 -44.22 28.92
N SER A 196 -71.55 -43.59 28.58
CA SER A 196 -72.86 -44.24 28.68
C SER A 196 -72.98 -45.41 27.72
N ASP A 197 -72.47 -45.32 26.51
CA ASP A 197 -72.53 -46.38 25.50
C ASP A 197 -71.55 -47.50 25.82
N LYS A 198 -70.39 -47.18 26.40
CA LYS A 198 -69.50 -48.18 27.02
C LYS A 198 -70.22 -48.92 28.15
N LEU A 199 -70.95 -48.22 29.01
CA LEU A 199 -71.74 -48.83 30.10
C LEU A 199 -72.93 -49.66 29.58
N LYS A 200 -73.55 -49.25 28.46
CA LYS A 200 -74.58 -50.06 27.78
C LYS A 200 -73.97 -51.30 27.14
N LEU A 201 -72.81 -51.19 26.50
CA LEU A 201 -72.09 -52.31 25.91
C LEU A 201 -71.59 -53.27 27.00
N GLU A 202 -71.10 -52.78 28.13
CA GLU A 202 -70.73 -53.61 29.29
C GLU A 202 -71.97 -54.32 29.88
N LYS A 203 -73.12 -53.64 29.97
CA LYS A 203 -74.40 -54.25 30.37
C LYS A 203 -74.95 -55.24 29.34
N GLU A 204 -74.79 -54.98 28.04
CA GLU A 204 -75.16 -55.91 26.97
C GLU A 204 -74.23 -57.12 26.94
N ASN A 205 -72.95 -56.95 27.23
CA ASN A 205 -71.99 -58.05 27.32
C ASN A 205 -72.28 -58.93 28.56
N GLU A 206 -72.63 -58.32 29.69
CA GLU A 206 -73.16 -59.02 30.88
C GLU A 206 -74.52 -59.72 30.60
N ASN A 207 -75.41 -59.07 29.83
CA ASN A 207 -76.70 -59.66 29.40
C ASN A 207 -76.54 -60.79 28.37
N LEU A 208 -75.53 -60.74 27.51
CA LEU A 208 -75.21 -61.81 26.56
C LEU A 208 -74.55 -62.99 27.28
N LYS A 209 -73.75 -62.72 28.32
CA LYS A 209 -73.19 -63.75 29.21
C LYS A 209 -74.27 -64.47 30.03
N THR A 210 -75.35 -63.78 30.38
CA THR A 210 -76.52 -64.36 31.09
C THR A 210 -77.58 -64.96 30.14
N LYS A 211 -77.73 -64.48 28.91
CA LYS A 211 -78.60 -65.09 27.88
C LYS A 211 -78.01 -66.33 27.21
N SER A 212 -76.72 -66.60 27.36
CA SER A 212 -76.07 -67.83 26.89
C SER A 212 -76.49 -69.11 27.67
N GLN A 213 -77.31 -69.00 28.73
CA GLN A 213 -77.69 -70.14 29.57
C GLN A 213 -79.17 -70.57 29.58
N PHE A 214 -80.11 -69.97 28.84
CA PHE A 214 -81.51 -70.47 28.85
C PHE A 214 -82.24 -70.45 27.50
N THR A 215 -82.76 -71.64 27.14
CA THR A 215 -83.81 -71.97 26.13
C THR A 215 -83.41 -71.77 24.66
N LYS A 216 -83.28 -72.78 23.78
CA LYS A 216 -84.02 -74.01 23.49
C LYS A 216 -85.53 -73.79 23.24
N THR A 217 -85.87 -73.95 21.95
CA THR A 217 -87.17 -74.23 21.32
C THR A 217 -88.00 -73.04 20.82
N GLY A 218 -88.20 -72.98 19.49
CA GLY A 218 -89.30 -72.22 18.87
C GLY A 218 -89.04 -71.67 17.46
N SER A 219 -89.68 -72.29 16.46
CA SER A 219 -90.06 -71.73 15.15
C SER A 219 -89.05 -71.77 13.98
N ARG A 220 -89.43 -72.58 12.99
CA ARG A 220 -88.70 -72.96 11.76
C ARG A 220 -88.90 -71.98 10.59
N GLN A 221 -89.33 -70.74 10.86
CA GLN A 221 -89.55 -69.70 9.83
C GLN A 221 -88.60 -68.51 9.92
N SER A 222 -87.83 -68.36 11.00
CA SER A 222 -86.82 -67.30 11.14
C SER A 222 -85.43 -67.70 10.63
N SER A 223 -85.16 -68.99 10.37
CA SER A 223 -83.81 -69.44 9.98
C SER A 223 -83.44 -69.17 8.51
N ILE A 224 -84.41 -68.89 7.64
CA ILE A 224 -84.14 -68.59 6.23
C ILE A 224 -83.83 -67.09 6.03
N GLN A 225 -84.48 -66.20 6.80
CA GLN A 225 -84.15 -64.77 6.80
C GLN A 225 -82.84 -64.47 7.53
N LEU A 226 -82.58 -65.11 8.67
CA LEU A 226 -81.30 -64.97 9.38
C LEU A 226 -80.11 -65.50 8.56
N SER A 227 -80.29 -66.55 7.75
CA SER A 227 -79.21 -67.06 6.89
C SER A 227 -78.86 -66.11 5.74
N ALA A 228 -79.83 -65.35 5.22
CA ALA A 228 -79.59 -64.38 4.15
C ALA A 228 -78.90 -63.11 4.69
N GLU A 229 -79.37 -62.59 5.82
CA GLU A 229 -78.76 -61.44 6.51
C GLU A 229 -77.37 -61.78 7.07
N GLN A 230 -77.15 -63.02 7.53
CA GLN A 230 -75.81 -63.49 7.91
C GLN A 230 -74.89 -63.60 6.69
N GLY A 231 -75.40 -63.99 5.52
CA GLY A 231 -74.62 -64.02 4.28
C GLY A 231 -74.19 -62.64 3.78
N GLU A 232 -75.05 -61.63 3.88
CA GLU A 232 -74.69 -60.25 3.54
C GLU A 232 -73.74 -59.63 4.56
N ARG A 233 -73.96 -59.86 5.86
CA ARG A 233 -73.01 -59.41 6.90
C ARG A 233 -71.64 -60.06 6.76
N VAL A 234 -71.55 -61.32 6.38
CA VAL A 234 -70.26 -61.98 6.13
C VAL A 234 -69.55 -61.33 4.94
N LYS A 235 -70.26 -60.98 3.86
CA LYS A 235 -69.67 -60.26 2.73
C LYS A 235 -69.22 -58.85 3.10
N GLU A 236 -70.00 -58.12 3.89
CA GLU A 236 -69.58 -56.81 4.40
C GLU A 236 -68.35 -56.92 5.29
N LEU A 237 -68.30 -57.91 6.18
CA LEU A 237 -67.14 -58.17 7.03
C LEU A 237 -65.91 -58.61 6.22
N ASP A 238 -66.07 -59.41 5.17
CA ASP A 238 -64.98 -59.79 4.28
C ASP A 238 -64.45 -58.59 3.47
N ASN A 239 -65.33 -57.71 2.99
CA ASN A 239 -64.91 -56.47 2.32
C ASN A 239 -64.18 -55.52 3.28
N LEU A 240 -64.68 -55.38 4.51
CA LEU A 240 -64.04 -54.55 5.54
C LEU A 240 -62.69 -55.13 5.95
N ARG A 241 -62.61 -56.46 6.07
CA ARG A 241 -61.36 -57.17 6.33
C ARG A 241 -60.35 -56.96 5.20
N GLN A 242 -60.78 -57.06 3.94
CA GLN A 242 -59.91 -56.84 2.78
C GLN A 242 -59.40 -55.38 2.72
N SER A 243 -60.28 -54.40 3.00
CA SER A 243 -59.89 -52.99 3.09
C SER A 243 -58.90 -52.72 4.24
N LEU A 244 -59.08 -53.37 5.40
CA LEU A 244 -58.14 -53.28 6.51
C LEU A 244 -56.80 -53.98 6.19
N GLU A 245 -56.81 -55.12 5.51
CA GLU A 245 -55.59 -55.81 5.06
C GLU A 245 -54.79 -54.93 4.07
N GLU A 246 -55.47 -54.22 3.16
CA GLU A 246 -54.85 -53.24 2.25
C GLU A 246 -54.25 -52.05 3.02
N GLN A 247 -54.96 -51.49 4.00
CA GLN A 247 -54.43 -50.41 4.85
C GLN A 247 -53.22 -50.87 5.68
N ILE A 248 -53.25 -52.09 6.22
CA ILE A 248 -52.12 -52.68 6.96
C ILE A 248 -50.92 -52.87 6.02
N ALA A 249 -51.14 -53.29 4.77
CA ALA A 249 -50.07 -53.43 3.79
C ALA A 249 -49.43 -52.08 3.43
N LEU A 250 -50.24 -51.03 3.25
CA LEU A 250 -49.74 -49.67 3.01
C LEU A 250 -48.93 -49.14 4.20
N LEU A 251 -49.43 -49.30 5.43
CA LEU A 251 -48.71 -48.89 6.64
C LEU A 251 -47.42 -49.69 6.86
N LYS A 252 -47.37 -50.97 6.48
CA LYS A 252 -46.14 -51.77 6.52
C LYS A 252 -45.10 -51.22 5.55
N ASN A 253 -45.49 -50.92 4.31
CA ASN A 253 -44.59 -50.35 3.31
C ASN A 253 -44.07 -48.96 3.73
N GLU A 254 -44.93 -48.13 4.32
CA GLU A 254 -44.55 -46.81 4.83
C GLU A 254 -43.56 -46.92 6.00
N ASN A 255 -43.80 -47.83 6.94
CA ASN A 255 -42.87 -48.09 8.03
C ASN A 255 -41.51 -48.63 7.54
N GLU A 256 -41.51 -49.46 6.50
CA GLU A 256 -40.28 -49.99 5.90
C GLU A 256 -39.49 -48.88 5.17
N SER A 257 -40.19 -47.99 4.46
CA SER A 257 -39.59 -46.78 3.87
C SER A 257 -38.97 -45.88 4.94
N LEU A 258 -39.70 -45.62 6.04
CA LEU A 258 -39.19 -44.80 7.14
C LEU A 258 -38.01 -45.45 7.87
N ARG A 259 -38.00 -46.78 8.03
CA ARG A 259 -36.84 -47.50 8.60
C ARG A 259 -35.61 -47.34 7.71
N ASN A 260 -35.77 -47.49 6.40
CA ASN A 260 -34.66 -47.30 5.46
C ASN A 260 -34.15 -45.86 5.46
N GLU A 261 -35.04 -44.88 5.59
CA GLU A 261 -34.66 -43.47 5.70
C GLU A 261 -33.91 -43.18 7.01
N ILE A 262 -34.38 -43.74 8.15
CA ILE A 262 -33.68 -43.64 9.44
C ILE A 262 -32.29 -44.30 9.37
N GLU A 263 -32.16 -45.47 8.75
CA GLU A 263 -30.87 -46.16 8.60
C GLU A 263 -29.91 -45.33 7.72
N ASN A 264 -30.39 -44.77 6.61
CA ASN A 264 -29.61 -43.88 5.76
C ASN A 264 -29.17 -42.60 6.49
N LEU A 265 -30.05 -41.98 7.27
CA LEU A 265 -29.73 -40.83 8.12
C LEU A 265 -28.70 -41.19 9.19
N LYS A 266 -28.79 -42.39 9.77
CA LYS A 266 -27.84 -42.87 10.77
C LYS A 266 -26.46 -43.15 10.18
N ASN A 267 -26.40 -43.67 8.96
CA ASN A 267 -25.14 -43.90 8.25
C ASN A 267 -24.49 -42.57 7.83
N THR A 268 -25.27 -41.61 7.31
CA THR A 268 -24.74 -40.26 7.03
C THR A 268 -24.28 -39.53 8.29
N LEU A 269 -24.95 -39.72 9.44
CA LEU A 269 -24.51 -39.13 10.71
C LEU A 269 -23.18 -39.73 11.20
N LYS A 270 -23.00 -41.06 11.04
CA LYS A 270 -21.78 -41.77 11.41
C LYS A 270 -20.60 -41.47 10.49
N GLU A 271 -20.82 -41.38 9.19
CA GLU A 271 -19.77 -41.12 8.20
C GLU A 271 -19.33 -39.65 8.15
N GLY A 272 -20.18 -38.72 8.60
CA GLY A 272 -19.98 -37.29 8.37
C GLY A 272 -19.58 -36.42 9.56
N SER A 273 -19.63 -36.88 10.82
CA SER A 273 -19.53 -35.94 11.95
C SER A 273 -18.46 -36.27 12.98
N GLU A 274 -18.43 -37.46 13.57
CA GLU A 274 -17.66 -37.63 14.80
C GLU A 274 -16.15 -37.71 14.59
N ASP A 275 -15.68 -38.50 13.62
CA ASP A 275 -14.24 -38.66 13.36
C ASP A 275 -13.67 -37.47 12.59
N GLN A 276 -14.47 -36.83 11.73
CA GLN A 276 -14.09 -35.56 11.09
C GLN A 276 -14.03 -34.41 12.10
N LEU A 277 -14.92 -34.38 13.10
CA LEU A 277 -14.84 -33.42 14.21
C LEU A 277 -13.64 -33.70 15.10
N LYS A 278 -13.34 -34.97 15.43
CA LYS A 278 -12.13 -35.32 16.19
C LYS A 278 -10.86 -34.90 15.45
N ALA A 279 -10.74 -35.21 14.16
CA ALA A 279 -9.61 -34.78 13.35
C ALA A 279 -9.51 -33.25 13.24
N SER A 280 -10.64 -32.56 13.08
CA SER A 280 -10.67 -31.08 13.07
C SER A 280 -10.28 -30.47 14.41
N ILE A 281 -10.69 -31.07 15.54
CA ILE A 281 -10.32 -30.63 16.88
C ILE A 281 -8.81 -30.84 17.11
N GLU A 282 -8.24 -31.97 16.66
CA GLU A 282 -6.81 -32.25 16.75
C GLU A 282 -5.98 -31.23 15.94
N LEU A 283 -6.42 -30.91 14.71
CA LEU A 283 -5.79 -29.89 13.87
C LEU A 283 -5.86 -28.50 14.50
N LEU A 284 -7.04 -28.09 14.99
CA LEU A 284 -7.20 -26.81 15.69
C LEU A 284 -6.35 -26.72 16.97
N LYS A 285 -6.12 -27.85 17.65
CA LYS A 285 -5.27 -27.90 18.83
C LYS A 285 -3.79 -27.67 18.47
N ASN A 286 -3.33 -28.22 17.35
CA ASN A 286 -1.98 -28.01 16.84
C ASN A 286 -1.79 -26.56 16.33
N GLU A 287 -2.76 -26.03 15.58
CA GLU A 287 -2.74 -24.63 15.12
C GLU A 287 -2.69 -23.65 16.29
N ASN A 288 -3.46 -23.88 17.36
CA ASN A 288 -3.41 -23.04 18.56
C ASN A 288 -2.04 -23.11 19.27
N GLN A 289 -1.35 -24.25 19.23
CA GLN A 289 0.02 -24.34 19.76
C GLN A 289 1.01 -23.55 18.89
N ASP A 290 0.88 -23.59 17.57
CA ASP A 290 1.75 -22.84 16.67
C ASP A 290 1.49 -21.33 16.74
N LEU A 291 0.22 -20.91 16.84
CA LEU A 291 -0.14 -19.52 17.10
C LEU A 291 0.42 -19.04 18.44
N LYS A 292 0.39 -19.88 19.48
CA LYS A 292 0.98 -19.55 20.78
C LYS A 292 2.50 -19.35 20.68
N LYS A 293 3.22 -20.22 19.96
CA LYS A 293 4.66 -20.03 19.69
C LYS A 293 4.93 -18.75 18.90
N SER A 294 4.13 -18.48 17.86
CA SER A 294 4.27 -17.26 17.07
C SER A 294 4.04 -16.00 17.90
N LEU A 295 3.11 -16.05 18.86
CA LEU A 295 2.83 -14.96 19.79
C LEU A 295 4.00 -14.74 20.76
N GLU A 296 4.58 -15.82 21.30
CA GLU A 296 5.80 -15.76 22.12
C GLU A 296 7.00 -15.19 21.34
N ASP A 297 7.14 -15.53 20.05
CA ASP A 297 8.20 -14.97 19.20
C ASP A 297 7.97 -13.51 18.83
N MET A 298 6.71 -13.09 18.61
CA MET A 298 6.36 -11.68 18.46
C MET A 298 6.64 -10.87 19.72
N GLU A 299 6.41 -11.43 20.91
CA GLU A 299 6.77 -10.78 22.17
C GLU A 299 8.29 -10.62 22.33
N LYS A 300 9.07 -11.63 21.95
CA LYS A 300 10.55 -11.51 21.90
C LYS A 300 11.00 -10.42 20.92
N LEU A 301 10.44 -10.38 19.72
CA LEU A 301 10.73 -9.34 18.73
C LEU A 301 10.36 -7.95 19.24
N LYS A 302 9.22 -7.81 19.91
CA LYS A 302 8.79 -6.56 20.53
C LYS A 302 9.77 -6.10 21.61
N LYS A 303 10.29 -7.02 22.42
CA LYS A 303 11.32 -6.73 23.42
C LYS A 303 12.64 -6.29 22.77
N GLN A 304 13.08 -6.99 21.71
CA GLN A 304 14.27 -6.60 20.94
C GLN A 304 14.11 -5.23 20.26
N LEU A 305 12.91 -4.91 19.76
CA LEU A 305 12.62 -3.60 19.17
C LEU A 305 12.69 -2.48 20.20
N ALA A 306 12.18 -2.71 21.41
CA ALA A 306 12.30 -1.76 22.53
C ALA A 306 13.78 -1.52 22.91
N GLU A 307 14.58 -2.58 23.02
CA GLU A 307 16.02 -2.46 23.28
C GLU A 307 16.77 -1.72 22.17
N CYS A 308 16.36 -1.87 20.90
CA CYS A 308 16.91 -1.11 19.78
C CYS A 308 16.53 0.37 19.85
N LEU A 309 15.29 0.70 20.19
CA LEU A 309 14.83 2.08 20.38
C LEU A 309 15.58 2.76 21.54
N ASP A 310 15.79 2.07 22.65
CA ASP A 310 16.56 2.60 23.77
C ASP A 310 18.02 2.89 23.36
N LYS A 311 18.66 1.99 22.60
CA LYS A 311 20.00 2.23 22.04
C LYS A 311 20.03 3.41 21.06
N GLU A 312 19.00 3.57 20.24
CA GLU A 312 18.89 4.68 19.30
C GLU A 312 18.73 6.02 20.04
N THR A 313 17.94 6.06 21.12
CA THR A 313 17.83 7.25 21.97
C THR A 313 19.13 7.57 22.71
N GLU A 314 19.87 6.55 23.16
CA GLU A 314 21.19 6.74 23.77
C GLU A 314 22.19 7.30 22.76
N LEU A 315 22.21 6.77 21.52
CA LEU A 315 23.04 7.29 20.44
C LEU A 315 22.65 8.72 20.05
N ALA A 316 21.35 9.04 20.01
CA ALA A 316 20.86 10.39 19.77
C ALA A 316 21.32 11.36 20.88
N SER A 317 21.29 10.95 22.15
CA SER A 317 21.78 11.76 23.27
C SER A 317 23.29 12.03 23.18
N LYS A 318 24.08 11.03 22.74
CA LYS A 318 25.53 11.17 22.48
C LYS A 318 25.81 12.05 21.26
N ALA A 319 24.97 11.99 20.23
CA ALA A 319 25.08 12.87 19.07
C ALA A 319 24.84 14.34 19.46
N VAL A 320 23.80 14.62 20.26
CA VAL A 320 23.49 15.97 20.76
C VAL A 320 24.61 16.53 21.64
N SER A 321 25.25 15.71 22.47
CA SER A 321 26.40 16.16 23.26
C SER A 321 27.64 16.45 22.39
N SER A 322 27.88 15.64 21.35
CA SER A 322 28.96 15.88 20.39
C SER A 322 28.73 17.14 19.54
N GLU A 323 27.48 17.43 19.17
CA GLU A 323 27.09 18.64 18.45
C GLU A 323 27.32 19.89 19.31
N GLY A 324 27.03 19.80 20.61
CA GLY A 324 27.34 20.86 21.58
C GLY A 324 28.84 21.15 21.69
N ASN A 325 29.69 20.12 21.61
CA ASN A 325 31.15 20.29 21.64
C ASN A 325 31.68 20.88 20.33
N LEU A 326 31.21 20.39 19.18
CA LEU A 326 31.56 20.96 17.86
C LEU A 326 31.12 22.42 17.75
N LYS A 327 29.99 22.80 18.35
CA LYS A 327 29.53 24.19 18.36
C LYS A 327 30.46 25.10 19.17
N LYS A 328 30.95 24.64 20.33
CA LYS A 328 31.95 25.37 21.12
C LYS A 328 33.27 25.52 20.35
N GLU A 329 33.75 24.46 19.73
CA GLU A 329 34.97 24.49 18.91
C GLU A 329 34.82 25.44 17.72
N ASN A 330 33.64 25.47 17.08
CA ASN A 330 33.37 26.38 15.98
C ASN A 330 33.25 27.85 16.44
N ASP A 331 32.72 28.10 17.64
CA ASP A 331 32.69 29.43 18.26
C ASP A 331 34.09 29.91 18.67
N GLU A 332 34.95 29.00 19.14
CA GLU A 332 36.37 29.26 19.43
C GLU A 332 37.16 29.57 18.15
N LEU A 333 36.98 28.76 17.10
CA LEU A 333 37.57 29.00 15.78
C LEU A 333 37.06 30.31 15.17
N ALA A 334 35.78 30.66 15.35
CA ALA A 334 35.24 31.93 14.88
C ALA A 334 35.90 33.14 15.58
N ASN A 335 36.19 33.01 16.88
CA ASN A 335 36.92 34.02 17.64
C ASN A 335 38.40 34.12 17.21
N GLU A 336 39.10 33.01 17.02
CA GLU A 336 40.46 33.02 16.46
C GLU A 336 40.50 33.64 15.07
N ASN A 337 39.51 33.34 14.21
CA ASN A 337 39.43 33.92 12.88
C ASN A 337 39.18 35.44 12.93
N ALA A 338 38.38 35.91 13.90
CA ALA A 338 38.18 37.33 14.14
C ALA A 338 39.48 38.02 14.62
N GLU A 339 40.25 37.39 15.51
CA GLU A 339 41.57 37.89 15.93
C GLU A 339 42.58 37.92 14.78
N LEU A 340 42.66 36.86 13.98
CA LEU A 340 43.54 36.79 12.82
C LEU A 340 43.19 37.88 11.80
N LYS A 341 41.88 38.14 11.59
CA LYS A 341 41.42 39.22 10.71
C LYS A 341 41.80 40.61 11.26
N ALA A 342 41.74 40.81 12.57
CA ALA A 342 42.20 42.04 13.22
C ALA A 342 43.73 42.22 13.09
N LYS A 343 44.52 41.17 13.31
CA LYS A 343 45.98 41.17 13.09
C LYS A 343 46.34 41.47 11.63
N LEU A 344 45.60 40.90 10.67
CA LEU A 344 45.80 41.16 9.25
C LEU A 344 45.54 42.63 8.90
N GLN A 345 44.47 43.22 9.44
CA GLN A 345 44.17 44.65 9.26
C GLN A 345 45.25 45.54 9.89
N GLN A 346 45.78 45.16 11.04
CA GLN A 346 46.88 45.87 11.70
C GLN A 346 48.17 45.82 10.85
N MET A 347 48.53 44.65 10.30
CA MET A 347 49.68 44.53 9.39
C MET A 347 49.49 45.34 8.11
N GLN A 348 48.28 45.40 7.56
CA GLN A 348 47.98 46.25 6.40
C GLN A 348 48.13 47.75 6.71
N MET A 349 47.74 48.18 7.92
CA MET A 349 48.00 49.54 8.37
C MET A 349 49.51 49.83 8.53
N GLN A 350 50.27 48.89 9.07
CA GLN A 350 51.73 49.01 9.19
C GLN A 350 52.41 49.05 7.81
N GLU A 351 51.99 48.21 6.86
CA GLU A 351 52.51 48.24 5.49
C GLU A 351 52.24 49.58 4.81
N LYS A 352 51.04 50.15 5.04
CA LYS A 352 50.68 51.47 4.52
C LYS A 352 51.54 52.58 5.13
N GLN A 353 51.77 52.53 6.46
CA GLN A 353 52.64 53.49 7.14
C GLN A 353 54.09 53.40 6.65
N LEU A 354 54.62 52.19 6.49
CA LEU A 354 55.97 51.97 5.95
C LEU A 354 56.11 52.47 4.51
N LYS A 355 55.09 52.28 3.66
CA LYS A 355 55.07 52.84 2.30
C LYS A 355 55.09 54.37 2.30
N GLU A 356 54.27 55.00 3.14
CA GLU A 356 54.23 56.46 3.28
C GLU A 356 55.54 57.02 3.86
N GLU A 357 56.20 56.30 4.77
CA GLU A 357 57.54 56.64 5.28
C GLU A 357 58.62 56.50 4.21
N LEU A 358 58.60 55.41 3.44
CA LEU A 358 59.55 55.17 2.34
C LEU A 358 59.39 56.24 1.23
N GLU A 359 58.15 56.60 0.88
CA GLU A 359 57.88 57.68 -0.07
C GLU A 359 58.39 59.03 0.45
N LYS A 360 58.18 59.36 1.73
CA LYS A 360 58.73 60.59 2.32
C LYS A 360 60.26 60.58 2.39
N GLU A 361 60.88 59.43 2.65
CA GLU A 361 62.34 59.32 2.67
C GLU A 361 62.94 59.46 1.26
N LEU A 362 62.29 58.89 0.24
CA LEU A 362 62.65 59.11 -1.17
C LEU A 362 62.44 60.57 -1.59
N GLU A 363 61.35 61.20 -1.14
CA GLU A 363 61.06 62.62 -1.42
C GLU A 363 62.04 63.57 -0.70
N ASN A 364 62.51 63.21 0.50
CA ASN A 364 63.54 63.95 1.21
C ASN A 364 64.92 63.77 0.56
N ARG A 365 65.31 62.54 0.16
CA ARG A 365 66.57 62.28 -0.55
C ARG A 365 66.66 62.94 -1.93
N THR A 366 65.52 63.16 -2.59
CA THR A 366 65.46 63.90 -3.86
C THR A 366 65.51 65.42 -3.68
N LYS A 367 65.20 65.94 -2.48
CA LYS A 367 65.36 67.36 -2.12
C LYS A 367 66.73 67.69 -1.52
N GLU A 368 67.46 66.70 -1.01
CA GLU A 368 68.78 66.86 -0.34
C GLU A 368 70.02 66.67 -1.24
N LYS A 369 69.85 66.52 -2.56
CA LYS A 369 70.97 66.48 -3.52
C LYS A 369 70.74 67.41 -4.71
N ALA A 370 70.51 68.68 -4.41
CA ALA A 370 70.74 69.77 -5.34
C ALA A 370 72.10 70.42 -5.02
N ASP A 371 73.17 69.69 -5.31
CA ASP A 371 74.49 70.28 -5.52
C ASP A 371 74.80 70.11 -7.01
N ASP A 372 74.83 71.24 -7.72
CA ASP A 372 74.88 71.42 -9.18
C ASP A 372 76.13 70.83 -9.87
N SER A 373 76.95 70.04 -9.16
CA SER A 373 78.16 69.41 -9.69
C SER A 373 77.95 67.96 -10.15
N MET A 374 76.89 67.27 -9.69
CA MET A 374 76.63 65.86 -10.07
C MET A 374 75.70 65.74 -11.29
N GLN A 375 74.99 66.82 -11.64
CA GLN A 375 74.13 66.87 -12.83
C GLN A 375 74.93 66.89 -14.13
N ASP A 376 76.08 67.57 -14.18
CA ASP A 376 76.94 67.57 -15.37
C ASP A 376 77.66 66.22 -15.55
N GLU A 377 77.99 65.53 -14.46
CA GLU A 377 78.58 64.19 -14.51
C GLU A 377 77.57 63.13 -14.95
N LEU A 378 76.32 63.20 -14.47
CA LEU A 378 75.24 62.34 -14.95
C LEU A 378 74.83 62.65 -16.39
N LYS A 379 74.90 63.91 -16.83
CA LYS A 379 74.63 64.32 -18.21
C LYS A 379 75.73 63.84 -19.16
N ASN A 380 76.99 63.89 -18.74
CA ASN A 380 78.10 63.30 -19.49
C ASN A 380 78.00 61.76 -19.51
N ARG A 381 77.60 61.12 -18.41
CA ARG A 381 77.38 59.67 -18.35
C ARG A 381 76.20 59.23 -19.22
N LEU A 382 75.13 60.03 -19.30
CA LEU A 382 74.00 59.80 -20.20
C LEU A 382 74.40 59.98 -21.67
N GLN A 383 75.22 60.97 -22.01
CA GLN A 383 75.76 61.11 -23.37
C GLN A 383 76.75 59.99 -23.74
N GLU A 384 77.54 59.49 -22.79
CA GLU A 384 78.41 58.32 -22.98
C GLU A 384 77.59 57.05 -23.22
N LEU A 385 76.52 56.84 -22.44
CA LEU A 385 75.60 55.72 -22.59
C LEU A 385 74.75 55.82 -23.87
N GLU A 386 74.39 57.03 -24.32
CA GLU A 386 73.73 57.24 -25.62
C GLU A 386 74.69 56.98 -26.79
N LYS A 387 75.98 57.32 -26.65
CA LYS A 387 77.01 56.95 -27.65
C LYS A 387 77.25 55.44 -27.67
N GLN A 388 77.31 54.79 -26.52
CA GLN A 388 77.43 53.33 -26.42
C GLN A 388 76.19 52.62 -26.98
N ASN A 389 74.99 53.12 -26.69
CA ASN A 389 73.75 52.58 -27.29
C ASN A 389 73.67 52.82 -28.80
N LYS A 390 74.20 53.95 -29.31
CA LYS A 390 74.35 54.14 -30.77
C LYS A 390 75.37 53.20 -31.38
N GLN A 391 76.52 52.96 -30.74
CA GLN A 391 77.51 51.99 -31.21
C GLN A 391 77.00 50.54 -31.14
N ILE A 392 76.24 50.18 -30.10
CA ILE A 392 75.62 48.86 -29.97
C ILE A 392 74.49 48.70 -30.98
N ASN A 393 73.69 49.74 -31.25
CA ASN A 393 72.68 49.70 -32.30
C ASN A 393 73.29 49.67 -33.70
N GLU A 394 74.39 50.38 -33.97
CA GLU A 394 75.12 50.28 -35.23
C GLU A 394 75.81 48.92 -35.38
N GLN A 395 76.30 48.30 -34.30
CA GLN A 395 76.80 46.92 -34.31
C GLN A 395 75.67 45.88 -34.49
N LEU A 396 74.50 46.10 -33.91
CA LEU A 396 73.32 45.26 -34.14
C LEU A 396 72.76 45.43 -35.55
N GLU A 397 72.78 46.64 -36.11
CA GLU A 397 72.32 46.92 -37.46
C GLU A 397 73.30 46.42 -38.52
N ASN A 398 74.61 46.43 -38.24
CA ASN A 398 75.63 45.79 -39.08
C ASN A 398 75.60 44.25 -38.96
N ASN A 399 75.35 43.68 -37.76
CA ASN A 399 75.13 42.24 -37.60
C ASN A 399 73.80 41.77 -38.21
N LEU A 400 72.76 42.63 -38.25
CA LEU A 400 71.51 42.36 -38.97
C LEU A 400 71.69 42.50 -40.49
N LYS A 401 72.55 43.42 -40.96
CA LYS A 401 72.91 43.55 -42.38
C LYS A 401 73.80 42.38 -42.86
N GLU A 402 74.72 41.88 -42.04
CA GLU A 402 75.51 40.67 -42.32
C GLU A 402 74.68 39.37 -42.20
N LYS A 403 73.62 39.34 -41.39
CA LYS A 403 72.64 38.24 -41.36
C LYS A 403 71.59 38.30 -42.49
N SER A 404 71.39 39.47 -43.09
CA SER A 404 70.49 39.66 -44.24
C SER A 404 71.14 39.38 -45.61
N GLN A 405 72.45 39.13 -45.66
CA GLN A 405 73.15 38.64 -46.86
C GLN A 405 73.43 37.12 -46.86
N SER A 406 73.15 36.41 -45.76
CA SER A 406 73.06 34.93 -45.74
C SER A 406 71.61 34.41 -45.78
N ALA A 407 70.61 35.25 -45.47
CA ALA A 407 69.19 34.88 -45.54
C ALA A 407 68.62 34.82 -46.98
N ALA A 408 69.22 35.49 -47.96
CA ALA A 408 68.75 35.47 -49.35
C ALA A 408 69.18 34.22 -50.14
N THR A 409 70.17 33.46 -49.67
CA THR A 409 70.54 32.14 -50.22
C THR A 409 69.96 30.99 -49.39
N GLU A 410 69.69 31.20 -48.10
CA GLU A 410 69.10 30.19 -47.23
C GLU A 410 67.56 30.11 -47.34
N GLU A 411 66.85 31.17 -47.71
CA GLU A 411 65.39 31.12 -47.93
C GLU A 411 64.99 30.55 -49.31
N SER A 412 65.88 30.66 -50.31
CA SER A 412 65.74 29.96 -51.61
C SER A 412 66.05 28.48 -51.47
N LEU A 413 67.09 28.10 -50.73
CA LEU A 413 67.44 26.70 -50.48
C LEU A 413 66.49 26.02 -49.47
N LYS A 414 65.91 26.76 -48.52
CA LYS A 414 64.94 26.20 -47.56
C LYS A 414 63.56 25.98 -48.19
N LYS A 415 63.12 26.83 -49.12
CA LYS A 415 61.92 26.54 -49.92
C LYS A 415 62.13 25.37 -50.88
N GLU A 416 63.27 25.25 -51.54
CA GLU A 416 63.56 24.15 -52.46
C GLU A 416 63.80 22.81 -51.72
N ASN A 417 64.37 22.86 -50.51
CA ASN A 417 64.62 21.67 -49.67
C ASN A 417 63.36 21.24 -48.88
N ASP A 418 62.49 22.15 -48.45
CA ASP A 418 61.19 21.80 -47.84
C ASP A 418 60.19 21.29 -48.89
N GLU A 419 60.27 21.76 -50.14
CA GLU A 419 59.46 21.25 -51.26
C GLU A 419 59.98 19.88 -51.78
N MET A 420 61.30 19.63 -51.74
CA MET A 420 61.89 18.31 -52.02
C MET A 420 61.66 17.30 -50.88
N LYS A 421 61.68 17.71 -49.60
CA LYS A 421 61.32 16.85 -48.46
C LYS A 421 59.84 16.46 -48.45
N SER A 422 58.95 17.38 -48.82
CA SER A 422 57.53 17.08 -49.00
C SER A 422 57.33 16.05 -50.13
N LYS A 423 58.00 16.21 -51.27
CA LYS A 423 57.88 15.27 -52.41
C LYS A 423 58.56 13.91 -52.19
N LEU A 424 59.59 13.83 -51.34
CA LEU A 424 60.21 12.56 -50.91
C LEU A 424 59.39 11.81 -49.85
N GLN A 425 58.76 12.51 -48.89
CA GLN A 425 57.85 11.89 -47.92
C GLN A 425 56.55 11.36 -48.53
N ASP A 426 56.07 11.98 -49.62
CA ASP A 426 54.91 11.48 -50.36
C ASP A 426 55.25 10.27 -51.25
N LEU A 427 56.50 10.13 -51.71
CA LEU A 427 56.99 8.95 -52.44
C LEU A 427 57.22 7.72 -51.54
N ASP A 428 57.69 7.92 -50.31
CA ASP A 428 57.82 6.84 -49.32
C ASP A 428 56.47 6.40 -48.76
N LYS A 429 55.48 7.30 -48.65
CA LYS A 429 54.09 6.92 -48.33
C LYS A 429 53.44 6.12 -49.46
N LEU A 430 53.63 6.52 -50.72
CA LEU A 430 53.09 5.79 -51.87
C LEU A 430 53.77 4.43 -52.09
N ASN A 431 55.07 4.29 -51.81
CA ASN A 431 55.75 2.98 -51.89
C ASN A 431 55.35 2.04 -50.74
N LYS A 432 55.07 2.58 -49.54
CA LYS A 432 54.56 1.80 -48.41
C LYS A 432 53.08 1.40 -48.60
N GLU A 433 52.27 2.30 -49.15
CA GLU A 433 50.89 1.98 -49.56
C GLU A 433 50.85 0.96 -50.72
N ASN A 434 51.78 1.00 -51.67
CA ASN A 434 51.88 -0.02 -52.73
C ASN A 434 52.39 -1.38 -52.22
N SER A 435 53.28 -1.44 -51.23
CA SER A 435 53.66 -2.72 -50.60
C SER A 435 52.52 -3.28 -49.75
N ASP A 436 51.79 -2.42 -49.04
CA ASP A 436 50.67 -2.82 -48.19
C ASP A 436 49.44 -3.24 -49.01
N LEU A 437 49.19 -2.60 -50.16
CA LEU A 437 48.14 -3.02 -51.08
C LEU A 437 48.49 -4.32 -51.82
N LYS A 438 49.77 -4.56 -52.14
CA LYS A 438 50.23 -5.81 -52.78
C LYS A 438 50.20 -7.00 -51.82
N ASN A 439 50.43 -6.76 -50.52
CA ASN A 439 50.25 -7.75 -49.46
C ASN A 439 48.77 -7.99 -49.13
N LYS A 440 47.93 -6.94 -49.10
CA LYS A 440 46.46 -7.08 -48.97
C LYS A 440 45.82 -7.79 -50.17
N LEU A 441 46.34 -7.64 -51.38
CA LEU A 441 45.88 -8.37 -52.56
C LEU A 441 46.22 -9.87 -52.48
N LYS A 442 47.41 -10.23 -51.97
CA LYS A 442 47.78 -11.62 -51.70
C LYS A 442 47.02 -12.23 -50.51
N GLU A 443 46.74 -11.45 -49.46
CA GLU A 443 45.87 -11.88 -48.36
C GLU A 443 44.42 -12.07 -48.83
N LEU A 444 43.90 -11.20 -49.70
CA LEU A 444 42.57 -11.35 -50.28
C LEU A 444 42.48 -12.52 -51.27
N GLU A 445 43.53 -12.80 -52.07
CA GLU A 445 43.60 -14.00 -52.93
C GLU A 445 43.62 -15.29 -52.09
N ASN A 446 44.35 -15.32 -50.98
CA ASN A 446 44.35 -16.48 -50.07
C ASN A 446 43.02 -16.61 -49.28
N LEU A 447 42.38 -15.50 -48.88
CA LEU A 447 41.05 -15.49 -48.25
C LEU A 447 39.92 -15.92 -49.22
N VAL A 448 40.09 -15.73 -50.52
CA VAL A 448 39.15 -16.22 -51.55
C VAL A 448 39.39 -17.70 -51.88
N GLN A 449 40.61 -18.20 -51.70
CA GLN A 449 40.94 -19.62 -51.89
C GLN A 449 40.53 -20.49 -50.66
N ASP A 450 40.54 -19.92 -49.45
CA ASP A 450 40.05 -20.55 -48.21
C ASP A 450 38.51 -20.50 -48.04
N LYS A 451 37.79 -19.81 -48.93
CA LYS A 451 36.32 -19.83 -48.95
C LYS A 451 35.70 -21.19 -49.31
N SER A 452 36.50 -22.19 -49.68
CA SER A 452 36.04 -23.58 -49.83
C SER A 452 35.83 -24.31 -48.49
N HIS A 453 36.15 -23.70 -47.35
CA HIS A 453 35.83 -24.20 -46.00
C HIS A 453 34.66 -23.48 -45.29
N THR A 454 33.90 -22.63 -46.00
CA THR A 454 32.72 -21.94 -45.46
C THR A 454 31.54 -22.85 -45.12
N ALA A 455 31.53 -24.09 -45.63
CA ALA A 455 30.49 -25.08 -45.31
C ALA A 455 30.48 -25.52 -43.82
N SER A 456 31.63 -25.54 -43.15
CA SER A 456 31.72 -25.97 -41.73
C SER A 456 31.30 -24.85 -40.76
N ALA A 457 31.59 -23.59 -41.09
CA ALA A 457 31.14 -22.45 -40.30
C ALA A 457 29.63 -22.19 -40.47
N GLU A 458 29.08 -22.40 -41.66
CA GLU A 458 27.63 -22.37 -41.88
C GLU A 458 26.91 -23.50 -41.13
N GLU A 459 27.50 -24.70 -41.04
CA GLU A 459 26.92 -25.80 -40.25
C GLU A 459 26.96 -25.54 -38.74
N SER A 460 28.02 -24.90 -38.23
CA SER A 460 28.10 -24.45 -36.84
C SER A 460 27.10 -23.34 -36.53
N LEU A 461 26.95 -22.35 -37.41
CA LEU A 461 25.99 -21.27 -37.25
C LEU A 461 24.55 -21.78 -37.38
N ASN A 462 24.28 -22.74 -38.26
CA ASN A 462 22.96 -23.37 -38.39
C ASN A 462 22.60 -24.19 -37.15
N LYS A 463 23.56 -24.88 -36.52
CA LYS A 463 23.34 -25.51 -35.20
C LYS A 463 23.05 -24.50 -34.11
N GLU A 464 23.78 -23.38 -34.07
CA GLU A 464 23.56 -22.33 -33.08
C GLU A 464 22.21 -21.64 -33.29
N ILE A 465 21.79 -21.41 -34.53
CA ILE A 465 20.47 -20.89 -34.88
C ILE A 465 19.37 -21.88 -34.45
N GLU A 466 19.55 -23.18 -34.66
CA GLU A 466 18.56 -24.20 -34.26
C GLU A 466 18.48 -24.35 -32.72
N ASP A 467 19.62 -24.27 -32.01
CA ASP A 467 19.65 -24.25 -30.54
C ASP A 467 18.98 -22.99 -29.97
N LEU A 468 19.19 -21.82 -30.60
CA LEU A 468 18.51 -20.58 -30.24
C LEU A 468 17.00 -20.67 -30.51
N LYS A 469 16.59 -21.34 -31.59
CA LYS A 469 15.18 -21.55 -31.94
C LYS A 469 14.48 -22.48 -30.96
N ASN A 470 15.14 -23.56 -30.54
CA ASN A 470 14.64 -24.46 -29.49
C ASN A 470 14.52 -23.73 -28.15
N LYS A 471 15.52 -22.92 -27.76
CA LYS A 471 15.42 -22.06 -26.57
C LYS A 471 14.29 -21.05 -26.65
N LEU A 472 14.05 -20.45 -27.82
CA LEU A 472 12.92 -19.55 -28.05
C LEU A 472 11.58 -20.27 -27.86
N GLN A 473 11.48 -21.51 -28.34
CA GLN A 473 10.27 -22.33 -28.21
C GLN A 473 10.03 -22.75 -26.74
N ASP A 474 11.08 -23.09 -26.00
CA ASP A 474 11.00 -23.38 -24.56
C ASP A 474 10.60 -22.13 -23.76
N LEU A 475 11.13 -20.96 -24.12
CA LEU A 475 10.74 -19.68 -23.52
C LEU A 475 9.28 -19.32 -23.84
N GLU A 476 8.79 -19.58 -25.06
CA GLU A 476 7.38 -19.40 -25.40
C GLU A 476 6.46 -20.34 -24.62
N LYS A 477 6.90 -21.59 -24.40
CA LYS A 477 6.15 -22.56 -23.59
C LYS A 477 6.11 -22.12 -22.12
N SER A 478 7.24 -21.69 -21.56
CA SER A 478 7.32 -21.18 -20.19
C SER A 478 6.51 -19.88 -20.02
N LYS A 479 6.52 -18.98 -21.02
CA LYS A 479 5.67 -17.79 -21.04
C LYS A 479 4.17 -18.14 -21.02
N LYS A 480 3.77 -19.18 -21.75
CA LYS A 480 2.38 -19.65 -21.75
C LYS A 480 1.97 -20.24 -20.39
N GLU A 481 2.83 -21.04 -19.78
CA GLU A 481 2.60 -21.61 -18.43
C GLU A 481 2.52 -20.49 -17.36
N LEU A 482 3.35 -19.44 -17.48
CA LEU A 482 3.27 -18.25 -16.62
C LEU A 482 1.98 -17.44 -16.84
N LEU A 483 1.49 -17.35 -18.08
CA LEU A 483 0.20 -16.70 -18.37
C LEU A 483 -0.99 -17.50 -17.78
N ASP A 484 -0.96 -18.82 -17.90
CA ASP A 484 -2.00 -19.69 -17.35
C ASP A 484 -2.02 -19.64 -15.80
N THR A 485 -0.85 -19.58 -15.15
CA THR A 485 -0.76 -19.38 -13.69
C THR A 485 -1.19 -17.97 -13.27
N LEU A 486 -0.86 -16.93 -14.04
CA LEU A 486 -1.32 -15.57 -13.80
C LEU A 486 -2.86 -15.46 -13.88
N ASP A 487 -3.48 -16.08 -14.87
CA ASP A 487 -4.95 -16.10 -15.01
C ASP A 487 -5.61 -16.90 -13.88
N LYS A 488 -5.00 -18.00 -13.42
CA LYS A 488 -5.48 -18.75 -12.26
C LYS A 488 -5.43 -17.90 -10.98
N HIS A 489 -4.30 -17.25 -10.69
CA HIS A 489 -4.17 -16.35 -9.54
C HIS A 489 -5.11 -15.14 -9.64
N LYS A 490 -5.36 -14.63 -10.84
CA LYS A 490 -6.32 -13.54 -11.05
C LYS A 490 -7.74 -13.95 -10.68
N ASN A 491 -8.15 -15.17 -11.04
CA ASN A 491 -9.46 -15.71 -10.66
C ASN A 491 -9.55 -15.97 -9.14
N GLU A 492 -8.50 -16.52 -8.53
CA GLU A 492 -8.42 -16.68 -7.06
C GLU A 492 -8.54 -15.33 -6.34
N ASN A 493 -7.90 -14.27 -6.87
CA ASN A 493 -7.96 -12.94 -6.30
C ASN A 493 -9.36 -12.29 -6.45
N THR A 494 -10.08 -12.57 -7.54
CA THR A 494 -11.49 -12.15 -7.68
C THR A 494 -12.42 -12.86 -6.70
N ASP A 495 -12.18 -14.15 -6.43
CA ASP A 495 -12.95 -14.91 -5.44
C ASP A 495 -12.68 -14.41 -4.01
N LEU A 496 -11.41 -14.18 -3.67
CA LEU A 496 -11.01 -13.58 -2.38
C LEU A 496 -11.66 -12.21 -2.17
N LYS A 497 -11.73 -11.40 -3.23
CA LYS A 497 -12.41 -10.10 -3.18
C LYS A 497 -13.91 -10.24 -2.92
N GLY A 498 -14.57 -11.22 -3.55
CA GLY A 498 -15.97 -11.55 -3.28
C GLY A 498 -16.20 -11.95 -1.82
N LYS A 499 -15.34 -12.82 -1.27
CA LYS A 499 -15.41 -13.24 0.15
C LYS A 499 -15.15 -12.08 1.12
N LEU A 500 -14.21 -11.18 0.81
CA LEU A 500 -13.97 -9.96 1.59
C LEU A 500 -15.20 -9.05 1.63
N GLN A 501 -15.85 -8.84 0.48
CA GLN A 501 -17.06 -8.02 0.40
C GLN A 501 -18.23 -8.65 1.17
N GLN A 502 -18.35 -9.98 1.17
CA GLN A 502 -19.32 -10.70 2.01
C GLN A 502 -19.04 -10.52 3.51
N MET A 503 -17.78 -10.59 3.94
CA MET A 503 -17.41 -10.31 5.33
C MET A 503 -17.70 -8.87 5.75
N GLU A 504 -17.48 -7.90 4.86
CA GLU A 504 -17.79 -6.48 5.10
C GLU A 504 -19.30 -6.28 5.32
N ASN A 505 -20.14 -6.90 4.47
CA ASN A 505 -21.60 -6.85 4.59
C ASN A 505 -22.09 -7.50 5.91
N LEU A 506 -21.55 -8.69 6.25
CA LEU A 506 -21.89 -9.37 7.51
C LEU A 506 -21.47 -8.55 8.73
N LYS A 507 -20.33 -7.86 8.67
CA LYS A 507 -19.87 -6.95 9.73
C LYS A 507 -20.81 -5.75 9.90
N GLU A 508 -21.31 -5.17 8.81
CA GLU A 508 -22.28 -4.07 8.86
C GLU A 508 -23.63 -4.54 9.45
N GLU A 509 -24.09 -5.74 9.09
CA GLU A 509 -25.28 -6.34 9.67
C GLU A 509 -25.13 -6.62 11.18
N LEU A 510 -23.97 -7.15 11.60
CA LEU A 510 -23.66 -7.34 13.03
C LEU A 510 -23.65 -6.02 13.79
N SER A 511 -23.11 -4.95 13.20
CA SER A 511 -23.15 -3.61 13.81
C SER A 511 -24.59 -3.14 14.03
N LYS A 512 -25.47 -3.32 13.04
CA LYS A 512 -26.90 -2.95 13.14
C LYS A 512 -27.63 -3.78 14.21
N CYS A 513 -27.36 -5.09 14.28
CA CYS A 513 -27.92 -5.95 15.32
C CYS A 513 -27.44 -5.55 16.73
N LEU A 514 -26.16 -5.21 16.88
CA LEU A 514 -25.57 -4.82 18.17
C LEU A 514 -26.12 -3.47 18.65
N ASP A 515 -26.37 -2.53 17.74
CA ASP A 515 -27.04 -1.27 18.08
C ASP A 515 -28.51 -1.47 18.46
N ASN A 516 -29.20 -2.43 17.84
CA ASN A 516 -30.56 -2.82 18.26
C ASN A 516 -30.55 -3.49 19.64
N GLU A 517 -29.58 -4.34 19.95
CA GLU A 517 -29.42 -4.95 21.27
C GLU A 517 -29.21 -3.88 22.36
N LYS A 518 -28.38 -2.86 22.08
CA LYS A 518 -28.19 -1.70 22.99
C LYS A 518 -29.51 -0.94 23.22
N LYS A 519 -30.32 -0.73 22.18
CA LYS A 519 -31.63 -0.08 22.30
C LYS A 519 -32.63 -0.91 23.11
N SER A 520 -32.68 -2.22 22.88
CA SER A 520 -33.52 -3.14 23.65
C SER A 520 -33.08 -3.21 25.12
N LYS A 521 -31.77 -3.25 25.39
CA LYS A 521 -31.21 -3.26 26.75
C LYS A 521 -31.52 -1.98 27.53
N THR A 522 -31.50 -0.83 26.86
CA THR A 522 -31.91 0.44 27.47
C THR A 522 -33.41 0.49 27.74
N GLN A 523 -34.26 -0.05 26.86
CA GLN A 523 -35.70 -0.21 27.14
C GLN A 523 -35.99 -1.13 28.32
N ILE A 524 -35.27 -2.26 28.44
CA ILE A 524 -35.40 -3.19 29.57
C ILE A 524 -34.97 -2.53 30.89
N SER A 525 -33.88 -1.75 30.88
CA SER A 525 -33.47 -1.00 32.07
C SER A 525 -34.55 -0.02 32.53
N VAL A 526 -35.23 0.66 31.59
CA VAL A 526 -36.31 1.61 31.91
C VAL A 526 -37.53 0.88 32.48
N SER A 527 -37.91 -0.28 31.93
CA SER A 527 -39.03 -1.06 32.45
C SER A 527 -38.72 -1.74 33.80
N GLU A 528 -37.48 -2.18 34.03
CA GLU A 528 -37.02 -2.68 35.34
C GLU A 528 -37.12 -1.60 36.41
N ASP A 529 -36.70 -0.37 36.12
CA ASP A 529 -36.79 0.73 37.09
C ASP A 529 -38.25 1.15 37.35
N ALA A 530 -39.12 1.09 36.33
CA ALA A 530 -40.55 1.28 36.50
C ALA A 530 -41.17 0.20 37.40
N LEU A 531 -40.80 -1.08 37.22
CA LEU A 531 -41.24 -2.18 38.08
C LEU A 531 -40.71 -2.07 39.51
N LYS A 532 -39.46 -1.65 39.71
CA LYS A 532 -38.91 -1.40 41.06
C LYS A 532 -39.72 -0.31 41.77
N LYS A 533 -40.10 0.74 41.05
CA LYS A 533 -40.93 1.82 41.59
C LYS A 533 -42.32 1.33 41.96
N GLN A 534 -42.98 0.55 41.10
CA GLN A 534 -44.29 -0.05 41.41
C GLN A 534 -44.22 -1.03 42.60
N ASN A 535 -43.17 -1.85 42.69
CA ASN A 535 -42.97 -2.76 43.82
C ASN A 535 -42.76 -2.00 45.14
N LEU A 536 -42.04 -0.89 45.12
CA LEU A 536 -41.89 -0.01 46.29
C LEU A 536 -43.25 0.56 46.73
N GLU A 537 -44.08 0.97 45.76
CA GLU A 537 -45.41 1.53 45.99
C GLU A 537 -46.39 0.49 46.56
N LEU A 538 -46.36 -0.75 46.03
CA LEU A 538 -47.11 -1.89 46.57
C LEU A 538 -46.67 -2.25 47.99
N LYS A 539 -45.35 -2.23 48.26
CA LYS A 539 -44.81 -2.49 49.60
C LYS A 539 -45.30 -1.46 50.61
N ASN A 540 -45.35 -0.17 50.24
CA ASN A 540 -45.89 0.88 51.09
C ASN A 540 -47.40 0.68 51.35
N LYS A 541 -48.19 0.39 50.31
CA LYS A 541 -49.63 0.12 50.47
C LYS A 541 -49.91 -1.10 51.35
N LEU A 542 -49.08 -2.15 51.27
CA LEU A 542 -49.17 -3.31 52.16
C LEU A 542 -48.91 -2.93 53.63
N GLN A 543 -47.92 -2.08 53.87
CA GLN A 543 -47.62 -1.57 55.21
C GLN A 543 -48.79 -0.74 55.76
N ASP A 544 -49.44 0.08 54.94
CA ASP A 544 -50.61 0.86 55.34
C ASP A 544 -51.81 -0.03 55.72
N ILE A 545 -52.05 -1.11 54.97
CA ILE A 545 -53.06 -2.12 55.32
C ILE A 545 -52.73 -2.79 56.66
N GLU A 546 -51.46 -3.07 56.92
CA GLU A 546 -51.02 -3.70 58.17
C GLU A 546 -51.20 -2.76 59.37
N ASN A 547 -50.92 -1.46 59.20
CA ASN A 547 -51.20 -0.43 60.18
C ASN A 547 -52.72 -0.30 60.44
N LEU A 548 -53.54 -0.28 59.39
CA LEU A 548 -55.00 -0.23 59.52
C LEU A 548 -55.59 -1.44 60.21
N LYS A 549 -55.06 -2.65 59.96
CA LYS A 549 -55.45 -3.86 60.68
C LYS A 549 -55.19 -3.73 62.18
N LYS A 550 -54.04 -3.16 62.55
CA LYS A 550 -53.69 -2.91 63.96
C LYS A 550 -54.65 -1.91 64.60
N ASP A 551 -54.92 -0.81 63.90
CA ASP A 551 -55.88 0.21 64.29
C ASP A 551 -57.32 -0.31 64.40
N LEU A 552 -57.71 -1.26 63.56
CA LEU A 552 -59.02 -1.92 63.60
C LEU A 552 -59.13 -2.85 64.81
N ALA A 553 -58.06 -3.59 65.13
CA ALA A 553 -57.99 -4.45 66.30
C ALA A 553 -58.11 -3.63 67.59
N GLU A 554 -57.44 -2.48 67.68
CA GLU A 554 -57.56 -1.56 68.81
C GLU A 554 -58.97 -0.96 68.95
N CYS A 555 -59.62 -0.61 67.83
CA CYS A 555 -61.02 -0.14 67.84
C CYS A 555 -62.00 -1.25 68.23
N LEU A 556 -61.79 -2.50 67.80
CA LEU A 556 -62.62 -3.65 68.19
C LEU A 556 -62.55 -3.91 69.70
N ASP A 557 -61.38 -3.78 70.32
CA ASP A 557 -61.23 -3.94 71.76
C ASP A 557 -61.87 -2.79 72.57
N LYS A 558 -61.95 -1.58 72.01
CA LYS A 558 -62.74 -0.47 72.57
C LYS A 558 -64.25 -0.67 72.40
N GLY A 559 -64.69 -1.17 71.24
CA GLY A 559 -66.11 -1.44 70.94
C GLY A 559 -66.76 -2.52 71.83
N LYS A 560 -65.98 -3.53 72.28
CA LYS A 560 -66.43 -4.53 73.27
C LYS A 560 -66.85 -3.92 74.62
N LYS A 561 -66.54 -2.64 74.89
CA LYS A 561 -66.94 -1.89 76.10
C LYS A 561 -68.24 -1.08 75.95
N GLY A 562 -68.95 -1.20 74.82
CA GLY A 562 -70.30 -0.63 74.64
C GLY A 562 -70.36 0.83 74.13
N ASP A 563 -69.26 1.35 73.59
CA ASP A 563 -69.19 2.74 73.11
C ASP A 563 -69.66 2.85 71.64
N THR A 564 -70.84 3.43 71.44
CA THR A 564 -71.51 3.51 70.11
C THR A 564 -70.78 4.36 69.07
N THR A 565 -69.92 5.29 69.50
CA THR A 565 -69.03 6.08 68.63
C THR A 565 -67.93 5.22 68.00
N ALA A 566 -67.46 4.17 68.67
CA ALA A 566 -66.45 3.25 68.16
C ALA A 566 -66.95 2.42 66.96
N VAL A 567 -68.26 2.18 66.86
CA VAL A 567 -68.88 1.45 65.74
C VAL A 567 -68.87 2.30 64.46
N SER A 568 -69.11 3.62 64.58
CA SER A 568 -69.02 4.55 63.45
C SER A 568 -67.58 4.66 62.93
N GLU A 569 -66.58 4.70 63.82
CA GLU A 569 -65.17 4.72 63.42
C GLU A 569 -64.72 3.39 62.78
N LEU A 570 -65.25 2.25 63.26
CA LEU A 570 -65.02 0.95 62.65
C LEU A 570 -65.56 0.88 61.22
N ASN A 571 -66.78 1.35 60.98
CA ASN A 571 -67.37 1.37 59.64
C ASN A 571 -66.56 2.25 58.68
N LYS A 572 -66.09 3.41 59.13
CA LYS A 572 -65.24 4.29 58.31
C LYS A 572 -63.90 3.63 57.97
N LYS A 573 -63.25 2.95 58.93
CA LYS A 573 -62.01 2.19 58.69
C LYS A 573 -62.21 0.99 57.77
N ILE A 574 -63.40 0.36 57.78
CA ILE A 574 -63.77 -0.70 56.83
C ILE A 574 -63.89 -0.15 55.42
N GLU A 575 -64.57 0.98 55.24
CA GLU A 575 -64.67 1.66 53.93
C GLU A 575 -63.29 2.06 53.38
N GLU A 576 -62.40 2.58 54.23
CA GLU A 576 -61.01 2.91 53.88
C GLU A 576 -60.22 1.66 53.46
N MET A 577 -60.38 0.53 54.17
CA MET A 577 -59.77 -0.75 53.77
C MET A 577 -60.33 -1.30 52.46
N GLU A 578 -61.63 -1.18 52.20
CA GLU A 578 -62.23 -1.62 50.94
C GLU A 578 -61.76 -0.78 49.75
N ALA A 579 -61.61 0.54 49.94
CA ALA A 579 -61.00 1.42 48.94
C ALA A 579 -59.54 1.04 48.67
N MET A 580 -58.73 0.82 49.71
CA MET A 580 -57.34 0.37 49.56
C MET A 580 -57.23 -1.01 48.89
N LYS A 581 -58.15 -1.93 49.19
CA LYS A 581 -58.19 -3.26 48.55
C LYS A 581 -58.49 -3.15 47.06
N LYS A 582 -59.37 -2.24 46.66
CA LYS A 582 -59.68 -1.96 45.25
C LYS A 582 -58.48 -1.35 44.52
N ASP A 583 -57.78 -0.41 45.14
CA ASP A 583 -56.56 0.19 44.58
C ASP A 583 -55.41 -0.82 44.47
N LEU A 584 -55.28 -1.73 45.43
CA LEU A 584 -54.28 -2.80 45.38
C LEU A 584 -54.56 -3.77 44.23
N ALA A 585 -55.83 -4.09 43.98
CA ALA A 585 -56.24 -4.93 42.86
C ALA A 585 -55.89 -4.28 41.50
N LEU A 586 -56.13 -2.98 41.35
CA LEU A 586 -55.74 -2.22 40.15
C LEU A 586 -54.22 -2.18 39.94
N CYS A 587 -53.44 -1.99 41.02
CA CYS A 587 -51.98 -2.05 40.94
C CYS A 587 -51.49 -3.45 40.52
N LEU A 588 -52.06 -4.51 41.09
CA LEU A 588 -51.73 -5.89 40.73
C LEU A 588 -52.01 -6.22 39.26
N ASP A 589 -53.12 -5.72 38.70
CA ASP A 589 -53.43 -5.96 37.29
C ASP A 589 -52.52 -5.15 36.36
N SER A 590 -52.09 -3.95 36.76
CA SER A 590 -51.07 -3.19 36.03
C SER A 590 -49.70 -3.89 36.04
N GLU A 591 -49.31 -4.49 37.17
CA GLU A 591 -48.05 -5.23 37.32
C GLU A 591 -48.06 -6.51 36.48
N LYS A 592 -49.18 -7.26 36.46
CA LYS A 592 -49.33 -8.42 35.56
C LYS A 592 -49.17 -8.03 34.10
N LYS A 593 -49.72 -6.89 33.68
CA LYS A 593 -49.58 -6.38 32.31
C LYS A 593 -48.12 -6.03 31.98
N SER A 594 -47.45 -5.26 32.83
CA SER A 594 -46.03 -4.92 32.66
C SER A 594 -45.13 -6.16 32.66
N LYS A 595 -45.43 -7.17 33.47
CA LYS A 595 -44.72 -8.46 33.48
C LYS A 595 -44.91 -9.23 32.16
N SER A 596 -46.10 -9.23 31.59
CA SER A 596 -46.36 -9.88 30.29
C SER A 596 -45.62 -9.20 29.14
N GLU A 597 -45.52 -7.86 29.14
CA GLU A 597 -44.77 -7.09 28.16
C GLU A 597 -43.26 -7.33 28.27
N LEU A 598 -42.74 -7.46 29.50
CA LEU A 598 -41.35 -7.84 29.74
C LEU A 598 -41.02 -9.25 29.25
N LEU A 599 -41.89 -10.23 29.51
CA LEU A 599 -41.70 -11.61 29.02
C LEU A 599 -41.68 -11.67 27.48
N ALA A 600 -42.56 -10.92 26.81
CA ALA A 600 -42.56 -10.81 25.35
C ALA A 600 -41.26 -10.16 24.82
N SER A 601 -40.74 -9.14 25.51
CA SER A 601 -39.46 -8.51 25.15
C SER A 601 -38.26 -9.45 25.36
N GLU A 602 -38.30 -10.30 26.38
CA GLU A 602 -37.26 -11.30 26.67
C GLU A 602 -37.23 -12.40 25.60
N GLU A 603 -38.40 -12.87 25.14
CA GLU A 603 -38.49 -13.82 24.02
C GLU A 603 -37.98 -13.23 22.70
N ALA A 604 -38.28 -11.95 22.41
CA ALA A 604 -37.76 -11.26 21.24
C ALA A 604 -36.22 -11.15 21.26
N LEU A 605 -35.63 -10.86 22.43
CA LEU A 605 -34.18 -10.85 22.60
C LEU A 605 -33.55 -12.24 22.48
N LYS A 606 -34.19 -13.29 23.02
CA LYS A 606 -33.72 -14.68 22.83
C LYS A 606 -33.67 -15.05 21.35
N LYS A 607 -34.66 -14.64 20.57
CA LYS A 607 -34.70 -14.86 19.11
C LYS A 607 -33.58 -14.10 18.39
N GLN A 608 -33.35 -12.83 18.74
CA GLN A 608 -32.23 -12.04 18.18
C GLN A 608 -30.86 -12.63 18.54
N ASN A 609 -30.68 -13.12 19.77
CA ASN A 609 -29.43 -13.76 20.18
C ASN A 609 -29.17 -15.08 19.44
N ALA A 610 -30.23 -15.85 19.12
CA ALA A 610 -30.10 -17.04 18.30
C ALA A 610 -29.68 -16.70 16.85
N GLU A 611 -30.24 -15.64 16.25
CA GLU A 611 -29.81 -15.15 14.93
C GLU A 611 -28.36 -14.65 14.93
N LEU A 612 -27.95 -13.89 15.96
CA LEU A 612 -26.57 -13.43 16.12
C LEU A 612 -25.60 -14.60 16.23
N LYS A 613 -25.96 -15.65 16.98
CA LYS A 613 -25.14 -16.86 17.14
C LYS A 613 -24.95 -17.59 15.80
N ASN A 614 -25.99 -17.66 14.97
CA ASN A 614 -25.90 -18.27 13.63
C ASN A 614 -24.99 -17.46 12.71
N LYS A 615 -25.13 -16.12 12.67
CA LYS A 615 -24.26 -15.23 11.87
C LYS A 615 -22.79 -15.30 12.32
N LEU A 616 -22.54 -15.47 13.61
CA LEU A 616 -21.20 -15.66 14.16
C LEU A 616 -20.56 -16.95 13.62
N GLY A 617 -21.33 -18.05 13.57
CA GLY A 617 -20.87 -19.31 12.96
C GLY A 617 -20.54 -19.20 11.47
N GLU A 618 -21.30 -18.40 10.71
CA GLU A 618 -21.01 -18.12 9.29
C GLU A 618 -19.70 -17.34 9.12
N ILE A 619 -19.44 -16.35 9.98
CA ILE A 619 -18.17 -15.59 9.97
C ILE A 619 -16.99 -16.49 10.32
N GLU A 620 -17.13 -17.38 11.30
CA GLU A 620 -16.07 -18.33 11.66
C GLU A 620 -15.75 -19.28 10.50
N LYS A 621 -16.76 -19.74 9.76
CA LYS A 621 -16.58 -20.55 8.55
C LYS A 621 -15.84 -19.79 7.45
N LEU A 622 -16.22 -18.54 7.17
CA LEU A 622 -15.56 -17.69 6.18
C LEU A 622 -14.11 -17.35 6.57
N LYS A 623 -13.84 -17.13 7.86
CA LYS A 623 -12.46 -16.93 8.37
C LYS A 623 -11.58 -18.16 8.13
N LYS A 624 -12.14 -19.36 8.35
CA LYS A 624 -11.41 -20.62 8.11
C LYS A 624 -11.07 -20.77 6.62
N GLU A 625 -12.03 -20.52 5.73
CA GLU A 625 -11.78 -20.56 4.29
C GLU A 625 -10.76 -19.50 3.82
N LEU A 626 -10.73 -18.31 4.43
CA LEU A 626 -9.75 -17.27 4.12
C LEU A 626 -8.33 -17.68 4.57
N ALA A 627 -8.21 -18.32 5.73
CA ALA A 627 -6.94 -18.81 6.25
C ALA A 627 -6.34 -19.90 5.35
N GLU A 628 -7.15 -20.86 4.89
CA GLU A 628 -6.72 -21.89 3.94
C GLU A 628 -6.24 -21.30 2.60
N CYS A 629 -6.90 -20.25 2.09
CA CYS A 629 -6.43 -19.55 0.88
C CYS A 629 -5.08 -18.82 1.10
N LEU A 630 -4.89 -18.19 2.25
CA LEU A 630 -3.64 -17.47 2.56
C LEU A 630 -2.44 -18.42 2.72
N ASP A 631 -2.64 -19.62 3.27
CA ASP A 631 -1.57 -20.60 3.37
C ASP A 631 -1.19 -21.21 2.02
N ASN A 632 -2.16 -21.38 1.11
CA ASN A 632 -1.86 -21.74 -0.29
C ASN A 632 -1.03 -20.65 -0.99
N GLU A 633 -1.30 -19.37 -0.72
CA GLU A 633 -0.52 -18.25 -1.28
C GLU A 633 0.92 -18.21 -0.72
N LYS A 634 1.11 -18.50 0.58
CA LYS A 634 2.45 -18.62 1.17
C LYS A 634 3.25 -19.77 0.57
N LYS A 635 2.58 -20.90 0.29
CA LYS A 635 3.21 -22.06 -0.35
C LYS A 635 3.71 -21.70 -1.75
N GLY A 636 2.90 -21.00 -2.55
CA GLY A 636 3.31 -20.45 -3.85
C GLY A 636 4.47 -19.44 -3.77
N LYS A 637 4.48 -18.58 -2.74
CA LYS A 637 5.61 -17.63 -2.51
C LYS A 637 6.90 -18.34 -2.12
N SER A 638 6.84 -19.45 -1.38
CA SER A 638 8.02 -20.24 -1.02
C SER A 638 8.63 -20.98 -2.22
N GLU A 639 7.78 -21.44 -3.15
CA GLU A 639 8.22 -22.05 -4.42
C GLU A 639 8.84 -21.00 -5.36
N ALA A 640 8.28 -19.78 -5.41
CA ALA A 640 8.85 -18.65 -6.14
C ALA A 640 10.19 -18.16 -5.56
N ALA A 641 10.34 -18.16 -4.23
CA ALA A 641 11.62 -17.80 -3.58
C ALA A 641 12.71 -18.86 -3.84
N ALA A 642 12.34 -20.13 -3.97
CA ALA A 642 13.27 -21.20 -4.32
C ALA A 642 13.78 -21.07 -5.78
N THR A 643 12.91 -20.68 -6.71
CA THR A 643 13.30 -20.41 -8.10
C THR A 643 14.13 -19.13 -8.25
N ASP A 644 13.82 -18.06 -7.50
CA ASP A 644 14.62 -16.83 -7.49
C ASP A 644 16.02 -17.06 -6.90
N ASN A 645 16.16 -17.87 -5.86
CA ASN A 645 17.47 -18.25 -5.33
C ASN A 645 18.29 -19.09 -6.33
N ALA A 646 17.65 -19.98 -7.09
CA ALA A 646 18.32 -20.74 -8.15
C ALA A 646 18.80 -19.83 -9.29
N LEU A 647 17.99 -18.83 -9.68
CA LEU A 647 18.36 -17.82 -10.68
C LEU A 647 19.46 -16.88 -10.19
N GLN A 648 19.45 -16.46 -8.92
CA GLN A 648 20.54 -15.68 -8.33
C GLN A 648 21.85 -16.44 -8.33
N LYS A 649 21.82 -17.76 -8.04
CA LYS A 649 23.01 -18.61 -8.05
C LYS A 649 23.59 -18.74 -9.47
N GLN A 650 22.74 -18.93 -10.48
CA GLN A 650 23.16 -18.90 -11.89
C GLN A 650 23.74 -17.55 -12.33
N ASN A 651 23.11 -16.43 -11.94
CA ASN A 651 23.59 -15.09 -12.27
C ASN A 651 24.94 -14.76 -11.61
N ALA A 652 25.17 -15.21 -10.38
CA ALA A 652 26.45 -15.07 -9.71
C ALA A 652 27.57 -15.86 -10.43
N GLU A 653 27.24 -17.05 -10.93
CA GLU A 653 28.18 -17.91 -11.66
C GLU A 653 28.52 -17.34 -13.05
N LEU A 654 27.55 -16.78 -13.76
CA LEU A 654 27.77 -16.05 -15.02
C LEU A 654 28.60 -14.78 -14.81
N LYS A 655 28.36 -14.04 -13.72
CA LYS A 655 29.14 -12.83 -13.40
C LYS A 655 30.61 -13.16 -13.13
N LYS A 656 30.89 -14.24 -12.39
CA LYS A 656 32.26 -14.72 -12.15
C LYS A 656 32.98 -15.10 -13.45
N LYS A 657 32.29 -15.81 -14.37
CA LYS A 657 32.84 -16.16 -15.69
C LYS A 657 33.11 -14.93 -16.57
N LEU A 658 32.31 -13.88 -16.44
CA LEU A 658 32.52 -12.59 -17.12
C LEU A 658 33.75 -11.86 -16.57
N GLU A 659 33.92 -11.82 -15.25
CA GLU A 659 35.12 -11.25 -14.59
C GLU A 659 36.40 -12.01 -14.99
N ASP A 660 36.34 -13.35 -15.08
CA ASP A 660 37.47 -14.17 -15.54
C ASP A 660 37.81 -13.88 -17.02
N MET A 661 36.82 -13.67 -17.89
CA MET A 661 37.04 -13.25 -19.28
C MET A 661 37.66 -11.85 -19.40
N GLU A 662 37.25 -10.88 -18.58
CA GLU A 662 37.84 -9.55 -18.58
C GLU A 662 39.29 -9.58 -18.09
N LYS A 663 39.60 -10.44 -17.12
CA LYS A 663 40.96 -10.67 -16.64
C LYS A 663 41.87 -11.23 -17.74
N ILE A 664 41.39 -12.24 -18.48
CA ILE A 664 42.12 -12.81 -19.63
C ILE A 664 42.33 -11.75 -20.73
N LYS A 665 41.32 -10.91 -21.02
CA LYS A 665 41.46 -9.81 -21.99
C LYS A 665 42.52 -8.79 -21.57
N LYS A 666 42.60 -8.48 -20.27
CA LYS A 666 43.59 -7.54 -19.73
C LYS A 666 45.01 -8.11 -19.78
N GLU A 667 45.16 -9.40 -19.47
CA GLU A 667 46.43 -10.13 -19.61
C GLU A 667 46.88 -10.23 -21.08
N LEU A 668 45.94 -10.42 -22.03
CA LEU A 668 46.23 -10.39 -23.47
C LEU A 668 46.68 -9.00 -23.95
N ALA A 669 46.06 -7.94 -23.43
CA ALA A 669 46.43 -6.56 -23.75
C ALA A 669 47.82 -6.20 -23.21
N GLU A 670 48.17 -6.66 -22.00
CA GLU A 670 49.51 -6.49 -21.43
C GLU A 670 50.57 -7.29 -22.22
N CYS A 671 50.26 -8.51 -22.68
CA CYS A 671 51.14 -9.27 -23.57
C CYS A 671 51.37 -8.56 -24.91
N LEU A 672 50.33 -8.03 -25.54
CA LEU A 672 50.44 -7.25 -26.80
C LEU A 672 51.21 -5.94 -26.62
N GLU A 673 51.15 -5.32 -25.44
CA GLU A 673 51.91 -4.11 -25.13
C GLU A 673 53.39 -4.42 -24.85
N ASN A 674 53.70 -5.60 -24.29
CA ASN A 674 55.06 -6.08 -24.11
C ASN A 674 55.70 -6.53 -25.45
N GLU A 675 54.91 -7.09 -26.36
CA GLU A 675 55.33 -7.42 -27.74
C GLU A 675 55.75 -6.16 -28.52
N LYS A 676 55.00 -5.05 -28.38
CA LYS A 676 55.36 -3.74 -28.95
C LYS A 676 56.62 -3.11 -28.35
N LYS A 677 56.99 -3.50 -27.12
CA LYS A 677 58.21 -3.01 -26.44
C LYS A 677 59.44 -3.87 -26.76
N ALA A 678 59.26 -5.14 -27.10
CA ALA A 678 60.34 -6.06 -27.47
C ALA A 678 60.84 -5.89 -28.93
N GLU A 679 60.09 -5.20 -29.78
CA GLU A 679 60.40 -5.02 -31.21
C GLU A 679 61.60 -4.08 -31.51
N THR A 680 62.36 -3.63 -30.50
CA THR A 680 63.48 -2.68 -30.69
C THR A 680 64.89 -3.14 -30.31
N GLN A 681 65.14 -4.37 -29.83
CA GLN A 681 66.53 -4.86 -29.63
C GLN A 681 66.60 -6.40 -29.47
N ALA A 682 67.15 -7.08 -30.51
CA ALA A 682 67.80 -8.42 -30.69
C ALA A 682 67.80 -9.52 -29.56
N PRO A 683 68.18 -10.81 -29.80
CA PRO A 683 68.26 -11.66 -31.00
C PRO A 683 67.48 -13.02 -30.90
N ASP A 684 67.50 -13.80 -31.99
CA ASP A 684 66.69 -15.00 -32.35
C ASP A 684 66.59 -16.18 -31.35
N ASP A 685 67.50 -16.38 -30.40
CA ASP A 685 67.49 -17.59 -29.54
C ASP A 685 66.41 -17.54 -28.43
N THR A 686 65.84 -16.37 -28.16
CA THR A 686 64.77 -16.18 -27.18
C THR A 686 63.39 -16.52 -27.76
N LEU A 687 63.21 -16.28 -29.06
CA LEU A 687 61.98 -16.56 -29.79
C LEU A 687 61.68 -18.06 -29.87
N GLU A 688 62.69 -18.93 -29.98
CA GLU A 688 62.46 -20.39 -30.00
C GLU A 688 61.98 -20.95 -28.65
N LYS A 689 62.43 -20.37 -27.54
CA LYS A 689 61.93 -20.71 -26.19
C LYS A 689 60.50 -20.20 -25.98
N GLU A 690 60.19 -19.02 -26.48
CA GLU A 690 58.83 -18.46 -26.39
C GLU A 690 57.85 -19.18 -27.33
N ILE A 691 58.29 -19.62 -28.51
CA ILE A 691 57.48 -20.45 -29.42
C ILE A 691 57.21 -21.84 -28.82
N THR A 692 58.18 -22.43 -28.12
CA THR A 692 57.96 -23.72 -27.43
C THR A 692 57.06 -23.57 -26.21
N GLU A 693 57.11 -22.44 -25.51
CA GLU A 693 56.21 -22.14 -24.39
C GLU A 693 54.78 -21.77 -24.85
N LEU A 694 54.64 -21.09 -25.99
CA LEU A 694 53.34 -20.84 -26.63
C LEU A 694 52.71 -22.13 -27.18
N LYS A 695 53.50 -23.05 -27.75
CA LYS A 695 53.01 -24.38 -28.14
C LYS A 695 52.51 -25.18 -26.94
N LYS A 696 53.22 -25.13 -25.82
CA LYS A 696 52.77 -25.79 -24.58
C LYS A 696 51.46 -25.19 -24.04
N LYS A 697 51.30 -23.86 -24.10
CA LYS A 697 50.05 -23.17 -23.73
C LYS A 697 48.90 -23.47 -24.69
N LEU A 698 49.19 -23.71 -25.97
CA LEU A 698 48.21 -24.14 -26.97
C LEU A 698 47.70 -25.56 -26.67
N ASP A 699 48.61 -26.48 -26.32
CA ASP A 699 48.27 -27.85 -25.92
C ASP A 699 47.44 -27.87 -24.62
N ASP A 700 47.76 -27.01 -23.65
CA ASP A 700 46.97 -26.85 -22.42
C ASP A 700 45.57 -26.28 -22.71
N LEU A 701 45.42 -25.41 -23.70
CA LEU A 701 44.13 -24.88 -24.15
C LEU A 701 43.27 -25.94 -24.85
N GLU A 702 43.87 -26.80 -25.67
CA GLU A 702 43.17 -27.95 -26.26
C GLU A 702 42.75 -28.97 -25.20
N LYS A 703 43.58 -29.18 -24.18
CA LYS A 703 43.25 -30.03 -23.04
C LYS A 703 42.08 -29.47 -22.23
N LEU A 704 42.06 -28.17 -21.96
CA LEU A 704 40.93 -27.49 -21.30
C LEU A 704 39.64 -27.54 -22.13
N LYS A 705 39.73 -27.43 -23.46
CA LYS A 705 38.57 -27.62 -24.34
C LYS A 705 38.03 -29.05 -24.27
N LYS A 706 38.90 -30.05 -24.19
CA LYS A 706 38.50 -31.46 -24.03
C LYS A 706 37.86 -31.71 -22.66
N GLU A 707 38.44 -31.17 -21.60
CA GLU A 707 37.87 -31.25 -20.24
C GLU A 707 36.51 -30.53 -20.15
N LEU A 708 36.32 -29.41 -20.85
CA LEU A 708 35.04 -28.71 -20.95
C LEU A 708 33.98 -29.55 -21.68
N ALA A 709 34.34 -30.22 -22.78
CA ALA A 709 33.46 -31.13 -23.49
C ALA A 709 33.07 -32.34 -22.62
N GLU A 710 34.01 -32.93 -21.89
CA GLU A 710 33.74 -34.00 -20.93
C GLU A 710 32.86 -33.54 -19.76
N CYS A 711 33.00 -32.28 -19.32
CA CYS A 711 32.17 -31.70 -18.27
C CYS A 711 30.71 -31.52 -18.74
N GLN A 712 30.51 -31.07 -19.98
CA GLN A 712 29.19 -30.97 -20.61
C GLN A 712 28.56 -32.36 -20.86
N GLU A 713 29.36 -33.37 -21.20
CA GLU A 713 28.90 -34.76 -21.31
C GLU A 713 28.45 -35.31 -19.94
N ARG A 714 29.19 -35.03 -18.87
CA ARG A 714 28.82 -35.39 -17.49
C ARG A 714 27.55 -34.67 -17.03
N GLU A 715 27.36 -33.40 -17.42
CA GLU A 715 26.12 -32.67 -17.13
C GLU A 715 24.91 -33.29 -17.85
N ARG A 716 25.05 -33.66 -19.14
CA ARG A 716 23.99 -34.37 -19.86
C ARG A 716 23.64 -35.71 -19.22
N LYS A 717 24.66 -36.45 -18.79
CA LYS A 717 24.47 -37.75 -18.12
C LYS A 717 23.80 -37.58 -16.74
N ALA A 718 24.23 -36.60 -15.95
CA ALA A 718 23.61 -36.29 -14.66
C ALA A 718 22.15 -35.82 -14.78
N ARG A 719 21.80 -35.08 -15.85
CA ARG A 719 20.40 -34.74 -16.15
C ARG A 719 19.58 -35.97 -16.53
N GLY A 720 20.12 -36.86 -17.37
CA GLY A 720 19.46 -38.13 -17.68
C GLY A 720 19.23 -39.00 -16.44
N ASP A 721 20.24 -39.11 -15.58
CA ASP A 721 20.15 -39.87 -14.32
C ASP A 721 19.15 -39.21 -13.34
N ALA A 722 19.02 -37.88 -13.34
CA ALA A 722 18.03 -37.16 -12.53
C ALA A 722 16.59 -37.32 -13.05
N ASP A 723 16.39 -37.33 -14.37
CA ASP A 723 15.09 -37.60 -14.98
C ASP A 723 14.65 -39.04 -14.75
N ASP A 724 15.58 -39.99 -14.80
CA ASP A 724 15.32 -41.39 -14.46
C ASP A 724 15.07 -41.58 -12.95
N ALA A 725 15.76 -40.83 -12.09
CA ALA A 725 15.47 -40.79 -10.65
C ALA A 725 14.07 -40.22 -10.37
N LEU A 726 13.65 -39.17 -11.08
CA LEU A 726 12.30 -38.59 -10.96
C LEU A 726 11.22 -39.56 -11.42
N LYS A 727 11.43 -40.29 -12.53
CA LYS A 727 10.52 -41.37 -12.96
C LYS A 727 10.46 -42.50 -11.94
N ASN A 728 11.58 -42.89 -11.34
CA ASN A 728 11.61 -43.90 -10.30
C ASN A 728 10.90 -43.43 -9.02
N LEU A 729 10.99 -42.14 -8.69
CA LEU A 729 10.29 -41.53 -7.56
C LEU A 729 8.77 -41.47 -7.81
N GLU A 730 8.35 -41.20 -9.04
CA GLU A 730 6.95 -41.28 -9.47
C GLU A 730 6.41 -42.72 -9.41
N ILE A 731 7.21 -43.71 -9.82
CA ILE A 731 6.89 -45.14 -9.66
C ILE A 731 6.79 -45.51 -8.17
N CYS A 732 7.71 -45.04 -7.33
CA CYS A 732 7.67 -45.27 -5.87
C CYS A 732 6.43 -44.62 -5.22
N ASN A 733 6.03 -43.42 -5.65
CA ASN A 733 4.83 -42.76 -5.13
C ASN A 733 3.54 -43.49 -5.55
N ASN A 734 3.49 -43.97 -6.80
CA ASN A 734 2.38 -44.79 -7.28
C ASN A 734 2.32 -46.15 -6.56
N ASN A 735 3.47 -46.77 -6.28
CA ASN A 735 3.55 -48.00 -5.50
C ASN A 735 3.17 -47.76 -4.03
N ASN A 736 3.54 -46.63 -3.43
CA ASN A 736 3.11 -46.26 -2.08
C ASN A 736 1.60 -46.00 -2.02
N ALA A 737 1.01 -45.40 -3.06
CA ALA A 737 -0.44 -45.24 -3.17
C ALA A 737 -1.15 -46.59 -3.33
N ALA A 738 -0.56 -47.53 -4.08
CA ALA A 738 -1.07 -48.89 -4.23
C ALA A 738 -0.97 -49.69 -2.91
N LEU A 739 0.19 -49.65 -2.24
CA LEU A 739 0.40 -50.27 -0.93
C LEU A 739 -0.52 -49.67 0.14
N LYS A 740 -0.79 -48.36 0.10
CA LYS A 740 -1.74 -47.73 1.01
C LYS A 740 -3.17 -48.26 0.80
N LYS A 741 -3.60 -48.43 -0.45
CA LYS A 741 -4.90 -49.07 -0.76
C LYS A 741 -4.93 -50.54 -0.32
N GLU A 742 -3.81 -51.24 -0.43
CA GLU A 742 -3.70 -52.64 0.01
C GLU A 742 -3.73 -52.76 1.54
N VAL A 743 -3.10 -51.83 2.26
CA VAL A 743 -3.17 -51.72 3.73
C VAL A 743 -4.57 -51.34 4.22
N GLU A 744 -5.28 -50.45 3.50
CA GLU A 744 -6.68 -50.10 3.79
C GLU A 744 -7.62 -51.29 3.52
N SER A 745 -7.37 -52.06 2.45
CA SER A 745 -8.09 -53.30 2.13
C SER A 745 -7.84 -54.40 3.17
N LEU A 746 -6.58 -54.62 3.56
CA LEU A 746 -6.20 -55.60 4.58
C LEU A 746 -6.72 -55.20 5.97
N SER A 747 -6.71 -53.90 6.31
CA SER A 747 -7.32 -53.40 7.55
C SER A 747 -8.83 -53.60 7.58
N SER A 748 -9.49 -53.44 6.43
CA SER A 748 -10.93 -53.72 6.29
C SER A 748 -11.23 -55.21 6.42
N GLN A 749 -10.41 -56.09 5.82
CA GLN A 749 -10.50 -57.54 6.00
C GLN A 749 -10.20 -57.98 7.44
N LEU A 750 -9.23 -57.36 8.12
CA LEU A 750 -8.91 -57.64 9.52
C LEU A 750 -10.07 -57.24 10.46
N ALA A 751 -10.71 -56.11 10.18
CA ALA A 751 -11.89 -55.65 10.91
C ALA A 751 -13.13 -56.54 10.66
N GLU A 752 -13.21 -57.19 9.50
CA GLU A 752 -14.27 -58.15 9.17
C GLU A 752 -14.03 -59.51 9.81
N TYR A 753 -12.77 -59.98 9.86
CA TYR A 753 -12.37 -61.18 10.61
C TYR A 753 -12.57 -61.02 12.13
N LEU A 754 -12.29 -59.84 12.69
CA LEU A 754 -12.52 -59.55 14.11
C LEU A 754 -14.00 -59.46 14.49
N LYS A 755 -14.92 -59.32 13.52
CA LYS A 755 -16.37 -59.33 13.74
C LYS A 755 -17.00 -60.74 13.66
N GLN A 756 -16.25 -61.76 13.28
CA GLN A 756 -16.76 -63.14 13.12
C GLN A 756 -16.23 -64.14 14.17
N GLY A 757 -15.57 -63.68 15.23
CA GLY A 757 -14.87 -64.56 16.17
C GLY A 757 -15.29 -64.44 17.65
N ASP A 758 -16.59 -64.46 17.96
CA ASP A 758 -17.07 -64.80 19.30
C ASP A 758 -17.50 -66.28 19.30
N GLY A 759 -16.53 -67.16 19.55
CA GLY A 759 -16.74 -68.60 19.67
C GLY A 759 -15.54 -69.23 20.37
N ASP A 760 -15.74 -69.61 21.63
CA ASP A 760 -14.77 -70.26 22.51
C ASP A 760 -14.08 -71.48 21.87
N GLU A 761 -12.75 -71.45 21.74
CA GLU A 761 -11.91 -72.65 21.88
C GLU A 761 -10.42 -72.30 22.13
N PRO A 762 -9.73 -73.00 23.06
CA PRO A 762 -8.36 -72.66 23.43
C PRO A 762 -7.33 -73.52 22.69
N GLY A 763 -6.26 -72.86 22.26
CA GLY A 763 -4.97 -73.48 22.01
C GLY A 763 -4.70 -73.88 20.56
N LEU A 764 -3.61 -73.35 20.00
CA LEU A 764 -2.54 -74.14 19.40
C LEU A 764 -1.36 -73.21 19.10
N ALA A 765 -0.19 -73.64 19.55
CA ALA A 765 1.11 -73.08 19.22
C ALA A 765 1.36 -73.16 17.71
N LEU A 766 2.00 -72.13 17.16
CA LEU A 766 2.69 -72.19 15.87
C LEU A 766 3.86 -71.21 15.90
N ASP A 767 5.02 -71.80 16.18
CA ASP A 767 6.34 -71.34 15.75
C ASP A 767 6.39 -71.17 14.22
N ASP A 768 7.44 -70.48 13.76
CA ASP A 768 7.91 -70.35 12.36
C ASP A 768 7.21 -69.31 11.47
N PHE A 769 7.65 -68.04 11.60
CA PHE A 769 7.76 -67.15 10.43
C PHE A 769 9.09 -66.37 10.49
N ASP A 770 10.06 -66.85 9.71
CA ASP A 770 11.33 -66.18 9.42
C ASP A 770 11.05 -64.87 8.66
N VAL A 771 11.30 -63.74 9.33
CA VAL A 771 11.32 -62.40 8.72
C VAL A 771 12.78 -62.00 8.46
N PRO A 772 13.14 -61.50 7.24
CA PRO A 772 14.53 -61.28 6.85
C PRO A 772 15.24 -60.24 7.71
N ASN A 773 16.39 -60.64 8.22
CA ASN A 773 17.24 -59.97 9.21
C ASN A 773 18.03 -58.77 8.65
N LYS A 774 17.37 -57.77 8.04
CA LYS A 774 18.04 -56.59 7.44
C LYS A 774 17.67 -55.22 8.04
N THR A 775 16.76 -55.14 9.01
CA THR A 775 16.28 -53.86 9.58
C THR A 775 16.69 -53.64 11.04
N LYS A 776 17.60 -54.46 11.60
CA LYS A 776 18.13 -54.26 12.96
C LYS A 776 19.17 -53.15 13.04
N SER A 777 20.10 -53.02 12.07
CA SER A 777 21.14 -51.96 12.18
C SER A 777 20.60 -50.55 11.95
N GLU A 778 19.60 -50.38 11.09
CA GLU A 778 18.96 -49.07 10.85
C GLU A 778 18.12 -48.60 12.05
N ASN A 779 17.45 -49.53 12.75
CA ASN A 779 16.73 -49.20 13.98
C ASN A 779 17.66 -48.93 15.17
N GLU A 780 18.85 -49.53 15.19
CA GLU A 780 19.86 -49.25 16.22
C GLU A 780 20.53 -47.88 16.01
N GLN A 781 20.74 -47.50 14.75
CA GLN A 781 21.28 -46.19 14.37
C GLN A 781 20.27 -45.06 14.63
N LEU A 782 18.99 -45.27 14.32
CA LEU A 782 17.93 -44.33 14.70
C LEU A 782 17.75 -44.20 16.22
N ARG A 783 18.05 -45.26 16.98
CA ARG A 783 18.05 -45.19 18.46
C ARG A 783 19.24 -44.41 19.00
N SER A 784 20.44 -44.55 18.42
CA SER A 784 21.61 -43.76 18.85
C SER A 784 21.46 -42.28 18.49
N GLU A 785 20.92 -41.96 17.31
CA GLU A 785 20.67 -40.58 16.87
C GLU A 785 19.58 -39.91 17.72
N ASN A 786 18.57 -40.66 18.15
CA ASN A 786 17.51 -40.15 19.04
C ASN A 786 17.98 -40.01 20.50
N GLU A 787 18.95 -40.79 20.96
CA GLU A 787 19.62 -40.57 22.25
C GLU A 787 20.55 -39.36 22.21
N GLU A 788 21.29 -39.13 21.12
CA GLU A 788 22.10 -37.92 20.94
C GLU A 788 21.24 -36.65 20.90
N ALA A 789 20.10 -36.69 20.19
CA ALA A 789 19.15 -35.58 20.15
C ALA A 789 18.57 -35.26 21.54
N LYS A 790 18.31 -36.28 22.36
CA LYS A 790 17.88 -36.08 23.77
C LYS A 790 18.98 -35.49 24.63
N LYS A 791 20.24 -35.90 24.43
CA LYS A 791 21.39 -35.39 25.17
C LYS A 791 21.65 -33.91 24.84
N LEU A 792 21.56 -33.53 23.57
CA LEU A 792 21.63 -32.14 23.11
C LEU A 792 20.46 -31.29 23.63
N ALA A 793 19.25 -31.84 23.67
CA ALA A 793 18.09 -31.15 24.22
C ALA A 793 18.25 -30.87 25.73
N GLU A 794 18.83 -31.79 26.48
CA GLU A 794 19.10 -31.63 27.91
C GLU A 794 20.25 -30.64 28.17
N GLU A 795 21.31 -30.63 27.35
CA GLU A 795 22.37 -29.61 27.42
C GLU A 795 21.84 -28.21 27.10
N VAL A 796 20.97 -28.07 26.09
CA VAL A 796 20.30 -26.78 25.79
C VAL A 796 19.37 -26.36 26.94
N ARG A 797 18.71 -27.32 27.62
CA ARG A 797 17.89 -27.04 28.80
C ARG A 797 18.75 -26.55 29.97
N GLN A 798 19.87 -27.20 30.23
CA GLN A 798 20.81 -26.81 31.29
C GLN A 798 21.48 -25.46 31.00
N LEU A 799 21.85 -25.17 29.75
CA LEU A 799 22.39 -23.87 29.36
C LEU A 799 21.33 -22.76 29.48
N LYS A 800 20.06 -23.03 29.18
CA LYS A 800 18.96 -22.07 29.40
C LYS A 800 18.70 -21.83 30.88
N GLU A 801 18.82 -22.86 31.72
CA GLU A 801 18.63 -22.75 33.16
C GLU A 801 19.82 -22.04 33.84
N GLN A 802 21.05 -22.25 33.36
CA GLN A 802 22.22 -21.46 33.75
C GLN A 802 22.12 -20.00 33.31
N LEU A 803 21.60 -19.74 32.11
CA LEU A 803 21.37 -18.37 31.62
C LEU A 803 20.28 -17.67 32.42
N ALA A 804 19.22 -18.38 32.82
CA ALA A 804 18.15 -17.85 33.67
C ALA A 804 18.65 -17.56 35.09
N GLN A 805 19.46 -18.44 35.68
CA GLN A 805 20.08 -18.21 36.99
C GLN A 805 21.10 -17.06 36.98
N CYS A 806 21.73 -16.76 35.84
CA CYS A 806 22.57 -15.56 35.68
C CYS A 806 21.76 -14.26 35.51
N LEU A 807 20.49 -14.33 35.10
CA LEU A 807 19.66 -13.16 34.78
C LEU A 807 18.65 -12.80 35.89
N GLU A 808 18.30 -13.71 36.79
CA GLU A 808 17.35 -13.44 37.88
C GLU A 808 17.94 -12.67 39.08
N GLY A 809 19.23 -12.29 39.04
CA GLY A 809 19.91 -11.60 40.14
C GLY A 809 20.04 -10.09 40.01
N GLN A 810 19.64 -9.45 38.92
CA GLN A 810 19.89 -8.01 38.70
C GLN A 810 18.62 -7.26 38.31
N SER A 811 18.09 -6.53 39.28
CA SER A 811 17.06 -5.51 39.06
C SER A 811 17.63 -4.39 38.17
N PRO A 812 16.84 -3.82 37.23
CA PRO A 812 17.26 -2.65 36.46
C PRO A 812 17.62 -1.43 37.33
N ASP A 813 17.14 -1.38 38.58
CA ASP A 813 17.52 -0.33 39.55
C ASP A 813 18.98 -0.47 40.03
N ASP A 814 19.55 -1.68 40.04
CA ASP A 814 20.93 -1.93 40.48
C ASP A 814 21.97 -1.59 39.41
N ALA A 815 21.60 -1.65 38.12
CA ALA A 815 22.47 -1.26 37.01
C ALA A 815 22.66 0.26 36.94
N GLN A 816 21.62 1.03 37.27
CA GLN A 816 21.71 2.49 37.40
C GLN A 816 22.50 2.88 38.65
N ALA A 817 22.26 2.19 39.78
CA ALA A 817 23.06 2.38 40.99
C ALA A 817 24.54 1.96 40.85
N SER A 818 24.87 1.10 39.88
CA SER A 818 26.27 0.69 39.61
C SER A 818 26.99 1.69 38.69
N ARG A 819 26.28 2.35 37.77
CA ARG A 819 26.83 3.46 36.98
C ARG A 819 27.03 4.71 37.82
N GLU A 820 26.06 5.03 38.67
CA GLU A 820 26.17 6.16 39.61
C GLU A 820 27.26 5.90 40.68
N ARG A 821 27.48 4.64 41.07
CA ARG A 821 28.64 4.26 41.90
C ARG A 821 29.97 4.34 41.15
N GLY A 822 30.04 3.89 39.90
CA GLY A 822 31.27 4.01 39.10
C GLY A 822 31.71 5.47 38.86
N ASP A 823 30.76 6.37 38.63
CA ASP A 823 31.05 7.81 38.49
C ASP A 823 31.39 8.46 39.83
N ALA A 824 30.76 8.04 40.93
CA ALA A 824 31.09 8.49 42.28
C ALA A 824 32.46 7.98 42.75
N ASP A 825 32.81 6.71 42.46
CA ASP A 825 34.09 6.11 42.80
C ASP A 825 35.23 6.75 41.99
N LEU A 826 34.98 7.16 40.73
CA LEU A 826 35.94 7.89 39.91
C LEU A 826 36.20 9.32 40.45
N ASP A 827 35.16 9.97 40.97
CA ASP A 827 35.29 11.29 41.60
C ASP A 827 35.85 11.20 43.02
N GLU A 828 35.56 10.14 43.78
CA GLU A 828 36.16 9.85 45.08
C GLU A 828 37.63 9.48 44.95
N MET A 829 38.03 8.71 43.93
CA MET A 829 39.43 8.43 43.61
C MET A 829 40.20 9.69 43.18
N LYS A 830 39.58 10.62 42.43
CA LYS A 830 40.18 11.94 42.11
C LYS A 830 40.29 12.84 43.33
N ILE A 831 39.38 12.71 44.31
CA ILE A 831 39.42 13.45 45.56
C ILE A 831 40.50 12.87 46.48
N GLU A 832 40.59 11.54 46.64
CA GLU A 832 41.65 10.87 47.41
C GLU A 832 43.04 11.13 46.84
N PHE A 833 43.21 11.15 45.52
CA PHE A 833 44.49 11.50 44.90
C PHE A 833 44.89 12.98 45.11
N ARG A 834 43.93 13.85 45.41
CA ARG A 834 44.17 15.27 45.75
C ARG A 834 44.29 15.52 47.26
N SER A 835 43.82 14.60 48.11
CA SER A 835 43.80 14.77 49.57
C SER A 835 44.77 13.89 50.34
N ALA A 836 45.48 12.95 49.70
CA ALA A 836 46.60 12.26 50.32
C ALA A 836 47.75 13.25 50.61
N PRO A 837 48.11 13.51 51.88
CA PRO A 837 49.28 14.30 52.21
C PRO A 837 50.52 13.51 51.80
N MET A 838 51.29 14.04 50.85
CA MET A 838 52.64 13.56 50.53
C MET A 838 53.60 13.94 51.67
N ASP A 839 53.43 13.33 52.85
CA ASP A 839 54.47 13.30 53.89
C ASP A 839 55.41 12.11 53.58
N LEU A 840 56.17 12.23 52.49
CA LEU A 840 57.24 11.32 52.08
C LEU A 840 58.58 12.08 52.01
N GLU A 841 58.81 12.99 52.94
CA GLU A 841 60.09 13.72 53.02
C GLU A 841 61.24 12.89 53.62
N ASP A 842 60.99 11.72 54.21
CA ASP A 842 62.02 10.92 54.90
C ASP A 842 62.14 9.44 54.47
N SER A 843 61.53 8.98 53.36
CA SER A 843 61.73 7.60 52.88
C SER A 843 62.74 7.54 51.72
N ASP A 844 63.83 6.81 51.95
CA ASP A 844 64.98 6.54 51.06
C ASP A 844 64.74 6.78 49.56
N ASP A 845 65.59 7.63 48.96
CA ASP A 845 65.56 8.11 47.57
C ASP A 845 65.37 6.99 46.52
N VAL A 846 65.74 5.75 46.85
CA VAL A 846 65.59 4.56 45.99
C VAL A 846 64.12 4.24 45.69
N THR A 847 63.21 4.43 46.65
CA THR A 847 61.77 4.09 46.47
C THR A 847 61.02 5.12 45.64
N LYS A 848 61.46 6.38 45.68
CA LYS A 848 60.86 7.48 44.91
C LYS A 848 61.22 7.40 43.44
N GLU A 849 62.44 6.98 43.12
CA GLU A 849 62.88 6.80 41.74
C GLU A 849 62.23 5.57 41.08
N GLU A 850 62.00 4.50 41.83
CA GLU A 850 61.20 3.35 41.38
C GLU A 850 59.73 3.74 41.12
N LEU A 851 59.09 4.52 42.00
CA LEU A 851 57.73 5.01 41.78
C LEU A 851 57.65 5.95 40.57
N LEU A 852 58.64 6.83 40.36
CA LEU A 852 58.68 7.70 39.19
C LEU A 852 58.94 6.91 37.89
N ALA A 853 59.75 5.85 37.94
CA ALA A 853 59.95 4.94 36.81
C ALA A 853 58.65 4.21 36.46
N GLU A 854 57.90 3.75 37.46
CA GLU A 854 56.62 3.06 37.25
C GLU A 854 55.54 4.02 36.72
N ILE A 855 55.48 5.27 37.22
CA ILE A 855 54.60 6.30 36.67
C ILE A 855 54.94 6.59 35.20
N ARG A 856 56.22 6.71 34.85
CA ARG A 856 56.65 6.90 33.44
C ARG A 856 56.29 5.70 32.56
N ARG A 857 56.42 4.48 33.08
CA ARG A 857 56.03 3.24 32.38
C ARG A 857 54.53 3.23 32.10
N LEU A 858 53.71 3.53 33.11
CA LEU A 858 52.25 3.58 32.99
C LEU A 858 51.79 4.70 32.05
N LEU A 859 52.41 5.88 32.10
CA LEU A 859 52.08 6.98 31.17
C LEU A 859 52.38 6.60 29.71
N LYS A 860 53.50 5.91 29.47
CA LYS A 860 53.85 5.41 28.14
C LYS A 860 52.86 4.34 27.67
N GLU A 861 52.45 3.44 28.56
CA GLU A 861 51.46 2.40 28.25
C GLU A 861 50.08 2.99 27.93
N ILE A 862 49.68 4.07 28.60
CA ILE A 862 48.46 4.83 28.28
C ILE A 862 48.57 5.54 26.91
N GLU A 863 49.74 6.11 26.58
CA GLU A 863 49.96 6.74 25.27
C GLU A 863 49.94 5.72 24.13
N ASP A 864 50.56 4.55 24.32
CA ASP A 864 50.56 3.45 23.36
C ASP A 864 49.12 2.91 23.14
N GLN A 865 48.35 2.71 24.22
CA GLN A 865 46.94 2.34 24.13
C GLN A 865 46.10 3.40 23.41
N LYS A 866 46.34 4.69 23.68
CA LYS A 866 45.65 5.79 23.01
C LYS A 866 45.95 5.80 21.50
N ALA A 867 47.20 5.55 21.10
CA ALA A 867 47.58 5.44 19.71
C ALA A 867 46.92 4.23 19.02
N GLU A 868 46.81 3.10 19.71
CA GLU A 868 46.15 1.89 19.21
C GLU A 868 44.63 2.09 19.04
N TYR A 869 43.97 2.74 20.00
CA TYR A 869 42.56 3.12 19.87
C TYR A 869 42.34 4.12 18.72
N GLN A 870 43.21 5.11 18.56
CA GLN A 870 43.13 6.05 17.42
C GLN A 870 43.28 5.33 16.07
N LYS A 871 44.18 4.35 15.98
CA LYS A 871 44.35 3.52 14.78
C LYS A 871 43.10 2.68 14.49
N THR A 872 42.48 2.12 15.53
CA THR A 872 41.24 1.34 15.41
C THR A 872 40.06 2.21 14.97
N ILE A 873 39.90 3.39 15.57
CA ILE A 873 38.87 4.37 15.18
C ILE A 873 39.05 4.78 13.71
N LYS A 874 40.28 5.04 13.27
CA LYS A 874 40.57 5.39 11.88
C LYS A 874 40.21 4.26 10.92
N MET A 875 40.57 3.02 11.25
CA MET A 875 40.24 1.83 10.46
C MET A 875 38.71 1.60 10.37
N GLN A 876 37.99 1.76 11.49
CA GLN A 876 36.53 1.65 11.51
C GLN A 876 35.86 2.76 10.68
N LYS A 877 36.36 4.01 10.77
CA LYS A 877 35.85 5.11 9.95
C LYS A 877 36.05 4.85 8.45
N GLU A 878 37.23 4.37 8.05
CA GLU A 878 37.50 3.98 6.66
C GLU A 878 36.67 2.78 6.19
N GLN A 879 36.26 1.88 7.10
CA GLN A 879 35.32 0.80 6.79
C GLN A 879 33.90 1.36 6.58
N TYR A 880 33.40 2.20 7.49
CA TYR A 880 32.09 2.82 7.35
C TYR A 880 31.99 3.70 6.10
N ASP A 881 33.03 4.46 5.76
CA ASP A 881 33.06 5.27 4.54
C ASP A 881 32.99 4.39 3.27
N ARG A 882 33.63 3.22 3.29
CA ARG A 882 33.53 2.21 2.21
C ARG A 882 32.11 1.63 2.12
N GLU A 883 31.50 1.28 3.25
CA GLU A 883 30.13 0.76 3.29
C GLU A 883 29.11 1.79 2.81
N VAL A 884 29.21 3.04 3.25
CA VAL A 884 28.36 4.15 2.77
C VAL A 884 28.53 4.38 1.27
N LYS A 885 29.77 4.32 0.75
CA LYS A 885 30.02 4.45 -0.70
C LYS A 885 29.43 3.29 -1.49
N ASN A 886 29.53 2.06 -0.97
CA ASN A 886 28.93 0.87 -1.57
C ASN A 886 27.39 0.96 -1.58
N LEU A 887 26.77 1.33 -0.45
CA LEU A 887 25.32 1.53 -0.35
C LEU A 887 24.82 2.63 -1.30
N LYS A 888 25.54 3.74 -1.42
CA LYS A 888 25.22 4.79 -2.40
C LYS A 888 25.27 4.28 -3.83
N ASN A 889 26.28 3.48 -4.18
CA ASN A 889 26.38 2.89 -5.51
C ASN A 889 25.27 1.87 -5.79
N THR A 890 24.97 0.98 -4.83
CA THR A 890 23.88 0.01 -4.95
C THR A 890 22.53 0.70 -5.10
N ASN A 891 22.24 1.72 -4.28
CA ASN A 891 21.00 2.48 -4.37
C ASN A 891 20.89 3.24 -5.70
N ARG A 892 21.98 3.83 -6.18
CA ARG A 892 22.01 4.48 -7.49
C ARG A 892 21.66 3.51 -8.61
N VAL A 893 22.27 2.31 -8.62
CA VAL A 893 21.99 1.28 -9.64
C VAL A 893 20.55 0.78 -9.55
N SER A 894 20.01 0.59 -8.34
CA SER A 894 18.61 0.18 -8.15
C SER A 894 17.63 1.25 -8.61
N ILE A 895 17.90 2.53 -8.33
CA ILE A 895 17.08 3.65 -8.82
C ILE A 895 17.12 3.73 -10.35
N GLU A 896 18.30 3.60 -10.97
CA GLU A 896 18.45 3.60 -12.43
C GLU A 896 17.70 2.44 -13.09
N LYS A 897 17.72 1.24 -12.48
CA LYS A 897 16.91 0.11 -12.94
C LYS A 897 15.40 0.36 -12.85
N LEU A 898 14.93 0.94 -11.75
CA LEU A 898 13.51 1.28 -11.58
C LEU A 898 13.06 2.36 -12.56
N GLN A 899 13.90 3.36 -12.82
CA GLN A 899 13.64 4.39 -13.82
C GLN A 899 13.53 3.78 -15.22
N ASN A 900 14.47 2.92 -15.62
CA ASN A 900 14.41 2.25 -16.91
C ASN A 900 13.16 1.35 -17.04
N GLN A 901 12.79 0.61 -16.00
CA GLN A 901 11.56 -0.20 -16.00
C GLN A 901 10.30 0.66 -16.13
N HIS A 902 10.26 1.81 -15.46
CA HIS A 902 9.14 2.75 -15.58
C HIS A 902 9.07 3.34 -16.99
N ASP A 903 10.20 3.73 -17.58
CA ASP A 903 10.25 4.25 -18.95
C ASP A 903 9.82 3.20 -19.98
N ASP A 904 10.22 1.93 -19.81
CA ASP A 904 9.77 0.81 -20.64
C ASP A 904 8.23 0.61 -20.53
N GLN A 905 7.67 0.69 -19.31
CA GLN A 905 6.22 0.60 -19.10
C GLN A 905 5.46 1.76 -19.73
N VAL A 906 6.01 2.98 -19.65
CA VAL A 906 5.41 4.16 -20.31
C VAL A 906 5.42 3.96 -21.83
N GLN A 907 6.52 3.49 -22.42
CA GLN A 907 6.59 3.20 -23.86
C GLN A 907 5.63 2.09 -24.30
N GLU A 908 5.45 1.06 -23.47
CA GLU A 908 4.48 -0.02 -23.73
C GLU A 908 3.04 0.51 -23.70
N LEU A 909 2.71 1.34 -22.70
CA LEU A 909 1.39 1.98 -22.60
C LEU A 909 1.12 2.94 -23.76
N GLU A 910 2.10 3.73 -24.17
CA GLU A 910 1.99 4.60 -25.36
C GLU A 910 1.76 3.77 -26.63
N SER A 911 2.50 2.67 -26.79
CA SER A 911 2.34 1.76 -27.93
C SER A 911 0.96 1.09 -27.95
N GLN A 912 0.45 0.69 -26.78
CA GLN A 912 -0.88 0.10 -26.64
C GLN A 912 -1.98 1.12 -26.93
N HIS A 913 -1.86 2.34 -26.42
CA HIS A 913 -2.79 3.43 -26.70
C HIS A 913 -2.85 3.74 -28.20
N ASP A 914 -1.71 3.74 -28.89
CA ASP A 914 -1.66 3.92 -30.35
C ASP A 914 -2.36 2.80 -31.13
N LEU A 915 -2.26 1.55 -30.65
CA LEU A 915 -3.00 0.42 -31.23
C LEU A 915 -4.51 0.57 -31.02
N ASP A 916 -4.94 0.98 -29.83
CA ASP A 916 -6.35 1.20 -29.50
C ASP A 916 -6.95 2.35 -30.33
N VAL A 917 -6.22 3.45 -30.48
CA VAL A 917 -6.62 4.57 -31.37
C VAL A 917 -6.75 4.09 -32.81
N LYS A 918 -5.84 3.23 -33.31
CA LYS A 918 -5.95 2.64 -34.65
C LYS A 918 -7.17 1.72 -34.76
N HIS A 919 -7.47 0.94 -33.73
CA HIS A 919 -8.64 0.06 -33.69
C HIS A 919 -9.94 0.86 -33.73
N LEU A 920 -10.07 1.87 -32.86
CA LEU A 920 -11.24 2.76 -32.81
C LEU A 920 -11.44 3.50 -34.14
N LYS A 921 -10.37 3.99 -34.78
CA LYS A 921 -10.45 4.57 -36.14
C LYS A 921 -10.97 3.57 -37.17
N LYS A 922 -10.59 2.30 -37.08
CA LYS A 922 -11.05 1.23 -37.98
C LYS A 922 -12.53 0.91 -37.74
N GLU A 923 -12.98 0.86 -36.49
CA GLU A 923 -14.40 0.66 -36.15
C GLU A 923 -15.27 1.84 -36.58
N LEU A 924 -14.81 3.07 -36.37
CA LEU A 924 -15.50 4.26 -36.84
C LEU A 924 -15.73 4.22 -38.35
N ARG A 925 -14.70 3.86 -39.14
CA ARG A 925 -14.82 3.67 -40.60
C ARG A 925 -15.81 2.57 -40.98
N ARG A 926 -15.83 1.45 -40.24
CA ARG A 926 -16.82 0.37 -40.47
C ARG A 926 -18.24 0.84 -40.18
N SER A 927 -18.43 1.61 -39.11
CA SER A 927 -19.73 2.19 -38.75
C SER A 927 -20.21 3.20 -39.81
N GLN A 928 -19.32 4.09 -40.26
CA GLN A 928 -19.60 5.03 -41.36
C GLN A 928 -20.01 4.31 -42.65
N MET A 929 -19.27 3.27 -43.08
CA MET A 929 -19.66 2.47 -44.25
C MET A 929 -21.00 1.75 -44.06
N SER A 930 -21.33 1.31 -42.84
CA SER A 930 -22.63 0.71 -42.55
C SER A 930 -23.76 1.73 -42.68
N MET A 931 -23.56 2.94 -42.16
CA MET A 931 -24.52 4.04 -42.30
C MET A 931 -24.70 4.46 -43.76
N GLU A 932 -23.63 4.53 -44.54
CA GLU A 932 -23.72 4.81 -45.98
C GLU A 932 -24.49 3.72 -46.73
N LYS A 933 -24.28 2.44 -46.40
CA LYS A 933 -25.07 1.33 -46.98
C LYS A 933 -26.54 1.42 -46.61
N LEU A 934 -26.85 1.80 -45.36
CA LEU A 934 -28.22 2.04 -44.91
C LEU A 934 -28.87 3.23 -45.63
N ALA A 935 -28.13 4.33 -45.81
CA ALA A 935 -28.58 5.49 -46.57
C ALA A 935 -28.84 5.12 -48.05
N ALA A 936 -27.94 4.35 -48.66
CA ALA A 936 -28.12 3.85 -50.03
C ALA A 936 -29.32 2.89 -50.15
N ALA A 937 -29.54 2.01 -49.18
CA ALA A 937 -30.70 1.12 -49.13
C ALA A 937 -32.02 1.89 -48.96
N LYS A 938 -32.03 2.91 -48.09
CA LYS A 938 -33.17 3.82 -47.91
C LYS A 938 -33.52 4.56 -49.21
N ASN A 939 -32.50 5.07 -49.91
CA ASN A 939 -32.71 5.74 -51.19
C ASN A 939 -33.23 4.77 -52.27
N ARG A 940 -32.73 3.52 -52.31
CA ARG A 940 -33.28 2.48 -53.19
C ARG A 940 -34.73 2.14 -52.86
N LEU A 941 -35.08 2.01 -51.58
CA LEU A 941 -36.47 1.75 -51.17
C LEU A 941 -37.40 2.90 -51.56
N SER A 942 -36.94 4.15 -51.43
CA SER A 942 -37.70 5.33 -51.84
C SER A 942 -37.93 5.38 -53.35
N ALA A 943 -36.94 4.98 -54.16
CA ALA A 943 -37.09 4.88 -55.60
C ALA A 943 -38.03 3.72 -56.01
N GLN A 944 -37.98 2.61 -55.29
CA GLN A 944 -38.83 1.44 -55.55
C GLN A 944 -40.29 1.67 -55.15
N THR A 945 -40.55 2.45 -54.09
CA THR A 945 -41.91 2.88 -53.72
C THR A 945 -42.49 3.89 -54.72
N PHE A 946 -41.67 4.71 -55.36
CA PHE A 946 -42.12 5.62 -56.41
C PHE A 946 -42.48 4.88 -57.72
N CYS A 947 -41.84 3.75 -58.04
CA CYS A 947 -42.16 2.93 -59.22
C CYS A 947 -43.43 2.07 -59.08
N VAL A 948 -43.86 1.70 -57.87
CA VAL A 948 -45.06 0.85 -57.67
C VAL A 948 -46.36 1.66 -57.75
N CYS A 949 -46.31 2.99 -57.64
CA CYS A 949 -47.48 3.86 -57.77
C CYS A 949 -47.91 4.15 -59.22
N SER A 950 -47.15 3.75 -60.25
CA SER A 950 -47.51 3.97 -61.66
C SER A 950 -48.29 2.83 -62.33
N GLU A 951 -48.48 1.68 -61.67
CA GLU A 951 -49.14 0.50 -62.29
C GLU A 951 -50.50 0.08 -61.68
N MET A 952 -51.11 0.88 -60.80
CA MET A 952 -52.49 0.63 -60.35
C MET A 952 -53.53 1.66 -60.86
N PRO A 953 -53.92 1.64 -62.15
CA PRO A 953 -55.19 2.21 -62.59
C PRO A 953 -56.12 1.10 -63.09
N LYS A 954 -56.92 0.48 -62.20
CA LYS A 954 -58.10 -0.33 -62.60
C LYS A 954 -59.09 -0.73 -61.48
N ILE A 955 -58.84 -0.42 -60.20
CA ILE A 955 -59.74 -0.79 -59.08
C ILE A 955 -60.27 0.44 -58.34
N VAL A 956 -60.51 1.54 -59.05
CA VAL A 956 -61.09 2.79 -58.48
C VAL A 956 -62.53 3.10 -58.95
N PRO A 957 -63.08 2.59 -60.08
CA PRO A 957 -64.44 2.98 -60.50
C PRO A 957 -65.57 2.09 -59.96
N ILE A 958 -65.34 1.20 -58.98
CA ILE A 958 -66.40 0.34 -58.41
C ILE A 958 -66.94 0.91 -57.08
N ILE A 959 -66.15 1.70 -56.36
CA ILE A 959 -66.57 2.26 -55.05
C ILE A 959 -67.37 3.57 -55.24
N THR A 960 -67.22 4.25 -56.38
CA THR A 960 -67.89 5.53 -56.67
C THR A 960 -69.37 5.39 -57.06
N THR A 961 -69.83 4.19 -57.45
CA THR A 961 -71.22 3.97 -57.90
C THR A 961 -72.19 3.55 -56.80
N LEU A 962 -71.72 3.21 -55.59
CA LEU A 962 -72.58 2.83 -54.47
C LEU A 962 -72.94 3.98 -53.50
N ALA A 963 -72.35 5.16 -53.69
CA ALA A 963 -72.61 6.33 -52.84
C ALA A 963 -73.70 7.28 -53.37
N ALA A 964 -74.32 6.98 -54.52
CA ALA A 964 -75.32 7.85 -55.15
C ALA A 964 -76.77 7.65 -54.65
N ASP A 965 -77.07 6.59 -53.89
CA ASP A 965 -78.47 6.24 -53.52
C ASP A 965 -78.89 6.59 -52.08
N ILE A 966 -78.07 7.31 -51.31
CA ILE A 966 -78.48 7.79 -49.98
C ILE A 966 -78.23 9.30 -49.91
N GLY A 967 -79.21 10.07 -50.39
CA GLY A 967 -79.19 11.51 -50.37
C GLY A 967 -79.24 12.06 -48.94
N ILE A 968 -78.14 12.66 -48.48
CA ILE A 968 -78.10 13.62 -47.37
C ILE A 968 -77.10 14.74 -47.75
N PRO A 969 -77.50 16.03 -47.68
CA PRO A 969 -76.78 17.13 -48.33
C PRO A 969 -75.52 17.57 -47.59
N GLN A 970 -74.57 18.05 -48.40
CA GLN A 970 -73.35 18.73 -48.01
C GLN A 970 -73.61 19.93 -47.07
N LYS A 971 -72.82 20.03 -45.99
CA LYS A 971 -72.39 21.33 -45.46
C LYS A 971 -70.97 21.22 -44.88
N GLU A 972 -70.15 22.10 -45.44
CA GLU A 972 -68.77 22.53 -45.21
C GLU A 972 -68.03 22.11 -43.92
N SER A 973 -66.80 21.68 -44.18
CA SER A 973 -65.64 21.51 -43.30
C SER A 973 -65.37 22.71 -42.38
N PRO A 974 -64.98 22.47 -41.11
CA PRO A 974 -63.62 22.82 -40.72
C PRO A 974 -62.97 21.78 -39.79
N TYR A 975 -61.85 21.19 -40.23
CA TYR A 975 -60.92 20.46 -39.38
C TYR A 975 -60.04 21.45 -38.63
N ASP A 976 -60.31 21.65 -37.33
CA ASP A 976 -59.31 22.03 -36.33
C ASP A 976 -59.89 21.86 -34.92
N ARG A 977 -59.62 20.69 -34.31
CA ARG A 977 -59.52 20.43 -32.84
C ARG A 977 -59.25 18.94 -32.58
N PRO A 978 -58.16 18.56 -31.90
CA PRO A 978 -57.97 17.20 -31.41
C PRO A 978 -58.68 17.06 -30.06
N GLY A 979 -59.88 16.46 -30.06
CA GLY A 979 -60.56 16.15 -28.80
C GLY A 979 -62.01 15.72 -28.95
N ARG A 980 -62.23 14.39 -29.07
CA ARG A 980 -63.39 13.57 -28.67
C ARG A 980 -63.69 12.50 -29.72
N TRP A 981 -63.31 11.26 -29.41
CA TRP A 981 -63.92 10.09 -30.03
C TRP A 981 -65.30 9.85 -29.39
N PRO A 982 -66.32 9.43 -30.18
CA PRO A 982 -67.67 9.24 -29.65
C PRO A 982 -67.70 8.04 -28.70
N LYS A 983 -68.28 8.23 -27.50
CA LYS A 983 -68.57 7.13 -26.56
C LYS A 983 -69.50 6.10 -27.23
N PRO A 984 -69.13 4.82 -27.33
CA PRO A 984 -70.04 3.79 -27.80
C PRO A 984 -71.05 3.47 -26.71
N LYS A 985 -72.34 3.59 -27.03
CA LYS A 985 -73.42 3.17 -26.15
C LYS A 985 -73.69 1.67 -26.33
N GLY A 986 -73.51 0.94 -25.24
CA GLY A 986 -74.28 -0.26 -24.93
C GLY A 986 -73.76 -1.59 -25.46
N THR A 987 -73.75 -2.56 -24.53
CA THR A 987 -73.57 -4.02 -24.69
C THR A 987 -72.12 -4.55 -24.74
N GLN A 988 -71.94 -5.81 -24.35
CA GLN A 988 -70.73 -6.50 -23.82
C GLN A 988 -69.38 -6.23 -24.51
N ASP A 989 -69.35 -5.74 -25.74
CA ASP A 989 -68.11 -5.42 -26.49
C ASP A 989 -67.29 -4.28 -25.85
N ASN A 990 -67.87 -3.53 -24.92
CA ASN A 990 -67.17 -2.43 -24.24
C ASN A 990 -66.11 -2.93 -23.23
N LEU A 991 -66.34 -4.10 -22.61
CA LEU A 991 -65.41 -4.64 -21.61
C LEU A 991 -64.15 -5.21 -22.27
N LEU A 992 -64.31 -5.92 -23.39
CA LEU A 992 -63.18 -6.46 -24.15
C LEU A 992 -62.30 -5.34 -24.71
N ASN A 993 -62.90 -4.26 -25.21
CA ASN A 993 -62.15 -3.11 -25.70
C ASN A 993 -61.40 -2.37 -24.58
N GLN A 994 -61.97 -2.26 -23.39
CA GLN A 994 -61.26 -1.69 -22.23
C GLN A 994 -60.08 -2.56 -21.79
N ILE A 995 -60.26 -3.88 -21.75
CA ILE A 995 -59.17 -4.82 -21.45
C ILE A 995 -58.08 -4.74 -22.52
N LEU A 996 -58.45 -4.67 -23.81
CA LEU A 996 -57.50 -4.53 -24.91
C LEU A 996 -56.73 -3.20 -24.82
N PHE A 997 -57.42 -2.11 -24.48
CA PHE A 997 -56.81 -0.79 -24.33
C PHE A 997 -55.83 -0.76 -23.15
N LYS A 998 -56.20 -1.38 -22.03
CA LYS A 998 -55.35 -1.54 -20.84
C LYS A 998 -54.10 -2.37 -21.16
N ALA A 999 -54.24 -3.46 -21.93
CA ALA A 999 -53.12 -4.28 -22.38
C ALA A 999 -52.20 -3.55 -23.38
N ILE A 1000 -52.74 -2.73 -24.27
CA ILE A 1000 -51.96 -1.92 -25.23
C ILE A 1000 -51.21 -0.80 -24.52
N GLN A 1001 -51.84 -0.15 -23.53
CA GLN A 1001 -51.28 1.01 -22.85
C GLN A 1001 -50.28 0.62 -21.76
N ASN A 1002 -50.52 -0.49 -21.04
CA ASN A 1002 -49.76 -0.88 -19.85
C ASN A 1002 -49.11 -2.28 -19.93
N GLY A 1003 -49.22 -2.98 -21.07
CA GLY A 1003 -48.71 -4.34 -21.26
C GLY A 1003 -49.68 -5.44 -20.78
N MET A 1004 -49.56 -6.65 -21.33
CA MET A 1004 -50.44 -7.79 -21.04
C MET A 1004 -50.43 -8.23 -19.57
N GLU A 1005 -49.33 -8.00 -18.88
CA GLU A 1005 -49.15 -8.31 -17.45
C GLU A 1005 -49.90 -7.36 -16.50
N SER A 1006 -50.50 -6.29 -17.04
CA SER A 1006 -51.43 -5.42 -16.30
C SER A 1006 -52.88 -5.95 -16.26
N LEU A 1007 -53.15 -7.06 -16.95
CA LEU A 1007 -54.47 -7.69 -16.95
C LEU A 1007 -54.63 -8.63 -15.76
N SER A 1008 -55.79 -8.59 -15.11
CA SER A 1008 -56.12 -9.57 -14.09
C SER A 1008 -56.35 -10.95 -14.71
N MET A 1009 -56.22 -12.01 -13.90
CA MET A 1009 -56.40 -13.38 -14.37
C MET A 1009 -57.81 -13.62 -14.95
N ASP A 1010 -58.83 -12.91 -14.45
CA ASP A 1010 -60.19 -13.03 -14.96
C ASP A 1010 -60.37 -12.28 -16.28
N GLU A 1011 -59.72 -11.13 -16.46
CA GLU A 1011 -59.65 -10.42 -17.75
C GLU A 1011 -58.97 -11.28 -18.83
N LEU A 1012 -57.88 -11.98 -18.47
CA LEU A 1012 -57.18 -12.93 -19.33
C LEU A 1012 -58.04 -14.15 -19.71
N LYS A 1013 -58.74 -14.75 -18.74
CA LYS A 1013 -59.68 -15.85 -19.00
C LYS A 1013 -60.81 -15.42 -19.93
N MET A 1014 -61.27 -14.17 -19.81
CA MET A 1014 -62.31 -13.60 -20.66
C MET A 1014 -61.84 -13.46 -22.12
N ILE A 1015 -60.64 -12.89 -22.33
CA ILE A 1015 -60.02 -12.83 -23.67
C ILE A 1015 -59.88 -14.24 -24.24
N TYR A 1016 -59.40 -15.20 -23.45
CA TYR A 1016 -59.23 -16.58 -23.90
C TYR A 1016 -60.56 -17.22 -24.31
N ALA A 1017 -61.61 -17.05 -23.51
CA ALA A 1017 -62.94 -17.61 -23.80
C ALA A 1017 -63.55 -17.02 -25.09
N ASP A 1018 -63.39 -15.72 -25.32
CA ASP A 1018 -63.89 -15.07 -26.54
C ASP A 1018 -63.04 -15.41 -27.78
N LEU A 1019 -61.73 -15.58 -27.62
CA LEU A 1019 -60.85 -16.08 -28.68
C LEU A 1019 -61.26 -17.50 -29.10
N VAL A 1020 -61.54 -18.39 -28.13
CA VAL A 1020 -62.01 -19.75 -28.40
C VAL A 1020 -63.37 -19.74 -29.10
N LYS A 1021 -64.30 -18.86 -28.72
CA LYS A 1021 -65.59 -18.68 -29.43
C LYS A 1021 -65.41 -18.11 -30.84
N ALA A 1022 -64.47 -17.19 -31.06
CA ALA A 1022 -64.18 -16.63 -32.38
C ALA A 1022 -63.56 -17.69 -33.31
N ILE A 1023 -62.64 -18.51 -32.79
CA ILE A 1023 -62.04 -19.64 -33.52
C ILE A 1023 -63.12 -20.69 -33.87
N ALA A 1024 -64.04 -20.98 -32.96
CA ALA A 1024 -65.19 -21.86 -33.22
C ALA A 1024 -66.13 -21.28 -34.31
N LYS A 1025 -66.39 -19.97 -34.30
CA LYS A 1025 -67.18 -19.29 -35.35
C LYS A 1025 -66.49 -19.26 -36.71
N LEU A 1026 -65.16 -19.13 -36.75
CA LEU A 1026 -64.39 -19.17 -38.00
C LEU A 1026 -64.38 -20.58 -38.61
N LYS A 1027 -64.32 -21.64 -37.78
CA LYS A 1027 -64.48 -23.02 -38.25
C LYS A 1027 -65.87 -23.32 -38.82
N GLY A 1028 -66.91 -22.57 -38.42
CA GLY A 1028 -68.28 -22.75 -38.91
C GLY A 1028 -68.66 -21.97 -40.18
N LYS A 1029 -67.81 -21.05 -40.69
CA LYS A 1029 -68.21 -20.10 -41.76
C LYS A 1029 -67.40 -20.16 -43.06
N VAL A 1030 -66.52 -21.15 -43.26
CA VAL A 1030 -65.79 -21.31 -44.54
C VAL A 1030 -66.24 -22.58 -45.25
N ILE A 1031 -67.44 -22.53 -45.84
CA ILE A 1031 -67.74 -23.25 -47.09
C ILE A 1031 -68.46 -22.25 -48.00
N PRO A 1032 -67.78 -21.64 -48.98
CA PRO A 1032 -68.46 -20.91 -50.04
C PRO A 1032 -69.14 -21.93 -50.96
N SER A 1033 -70.46 -22.01 -50.87
CA SER A 1033 -71.31 -22.69 -51.83
C SER A 1033 -71.27 -21.95 -53.17
N LYS A 1034 -70.26 -22.20 -54.01
CA LYS A 1034 -70.24 -21.94 -55.47
C LYS A 1034 -68.90 -22.37 -56.07
N MET A 1035 -68.71 -23.67 -56.26
CA MET A 1035 -67.92 -24.17 -57.38
C MET A 1035 -68.64 -25.38 -57.97
N LYS A 1036 -69.22 -25.14 -59.15
CA LYS A 1036 -69.80 -26.16 -60.01
C LYS A 1036 -68.68 -27.03 -60.55
N SER A 1037 -68.86 -28.34 -60.41
CA SER A 1037 -68.44 -29.40 -61.35
C SER A 1037 -67.25 -29.11 -62.25
N THR A 1038 -66.08 -29.60 -61.88
CA THR A 1038 -65.09 -30.11 -62.85
C THR A 1038 -64.35 -31.27 -62.21
N THR A 1039 -64.57 -32.45 -62.80
CA THR A 1039 -63.71 -33.65 -62.84
C THR A 1039 -63.05 -34.10 -61.54
N VAL A 1040 -63.46 -35.28 -61.09
CA VAL A 1040 -62.74 -36.14 -60.14
C VAL A 1040 -61.25 -36.14 -60.51
N GLU A 1041 -60.45 -35.39 -59.75
CA GLU A 1041 -58.99 -35.54 -59.81
C GLU A 1041 -58.69 -36.94 -59.26
N ASP A 1042 -57.96 -37.72 -60.06
CA ASP A 1042 -57.50 -39.07 -59.72
C ASP A 1042 -56.85 -39.05 -58.33
N PRO A 1043 -57.18 -39.99 -57.41
CA PRO A 1043 -56.56 -40.09 -56.09
C PRO A 1043 -55.04 -39.94 -56.08
N MET A 1044 -54.36 -40.37 -57.15
CA MET A 1044 -52.91 -40.15 -57.33
C MET A 1044 -52.52 -38.67 -57.40
N THR A 1045 -53.27 -37.83 -58.11
CA THR A 1045 -52.98 -36.39 -58.24
C THR A 1045 -53.25 -35.64 -56.94
N LEU A 1046 -54.21 -36.10 -56.14
CA LEU A 1046 -54.43 -35.57 -54.78
C LEU A 1046 -53.31 -35.98 -53.83
N MET A 1047 -52.78 -37.20 -53.95
CA MET A 1047 -51.65 -37.66 -53.15
C MET A 1047 -50.37 -36.88 -53.50
N GLU A 1048 -50.09 -36.63 -54.78
CA GLU A 1048 -48.98 -35.78 -55.23
C GLU A 1048 -49.11 -34.33 -54.70
N LYS A 1049 -50.31 -33.74 -54.71
CA LYS A 1049 -50.53 -32.40 -54.14
C LYS A 1049 -50.35 -32.38 -52.61
N ILE A 1050 -50.72 -33.45 -51.91
CA ILE A 1050 -50.49 -33.58 -50.47
C ILE A 1050 -48.98 -33.67 -50.19
N GLU A 1051 -48.25 -34.51 -50.93
CA GLU A 1051 -46.79 -34.61 -50.80
C GLU A 1051 -46.09 -33.28 -51.11
N GLU A 1052 -46.55 -32.54 -52.12
CA GLU A 1052 -46.01 -31.21 -52.45
C GLU A 1052 -46.29 -30.18 -51.35
N LEU A 1053 -47.49 -30.22 -50.74
CA LEU A 1053 -47.83 -29.35 -49.62
C LEU A 1053 -47.05 -29.71 -48.35
N GLU A 1054 -46.85 -31.00 -48.06
CA GLU A 1054 -46.02 -31.48 -46.96
C GLU A 1054 -44.55 -31.08 -47.15
N HIS A 1055 -44.02 -31.23 -48.37
CA HIS A 1055 -42.67 -30.79 -48.70
C HIS A 1055 -42.51 -29.27 -48.53
N ASN A 1056 -43.49 -28.49 -49.00
CA ASN A 1056 -43.50 -27.03 -48.83
C ASN A 1056 -43.63 -26.60 -47.37
N LEU A 1057 -44.41 -27.33 -46.57
CA LEU A 1057 -44.56 -27.08 -45.14
C LEU A 1057 -43.26 -27.40 -44.40
N HIS A 1058 -42.62 -28.52 -44.70
CA HIS A 1058 -41.30 -28.87 -44.16
C HIS A 1058 -40.23 -27.86 -44.58
N HIS A 1059 -40.26 -27.35 -45.81
CA HIS A 1059 -39.30 -26.36 -46.24
C HIS A 1059 -39.47 -25.02 -45.49
N LYS A 1060 -40.73 -24.58 -45.29
CA LYS A 1060 -41.04 -23.41 -44.46
C LYS A 1060 -40.66 -23.62 -43.00
N GLN A 1061 -40.90 -24.81 -42.45
CA GLN A 1061 -40.50 -25.17 -41.08
C GLN A 1061 -38.99 -25.16 -40.91
N ARG A 1062 -38.21 -25.69 -41.87
CA ARG A 1062 -36.75 -25.58 -41.87
C ARG A 1062 -36.28 -24.12 -41.93
N GLY A 1063 -36.90 -23.30 -42.79
CA GLY A 1063 -36.60 -21.86 -42.87
C GLY A 1063 -36.91 -21.11 -41.56
N ALA A 1064 -38.01 -21.44 -40.90
CA ALA A 1064 -38.35 -20.89 -39.58
C ALA A 1064 -37.36 -21.34 -38.51
N ASN A 1065 -37.00 -22.64 -38.47
CA ASN A 1065 -36.01 -23.17 -37.53
C ASN A 1065 -34.63 -22.55 -37.73
N GLN A 1066 -34.20 -22.32 -38.97
CA GLN A 1066 -32.93 -21.64 -39.27
C GLN A 1066 -32.92 -20.18 -38.80
N LYS A 1067 -34.05 -19.46 -38.93
CA LYS A 1067 -34.23 -18.12 -38.36
C LYS A 1067 -34.18 -18.14 -36.83
N VAL A 1068 -34.82 -19.13 -36.19
CA VAL A 1068 -34.76 -19.31 -34.73
C VAL A 1068 -33.33 -19.56 -34.26
N VAL A 1069 -32.58 -20.44 -34.93
CA VAL A 1069 -31.15 -20.67 -34.63
C VAL A 1069 -30.32 -19.39 -34.80
N THR A 1070 -30.58 -18.60 -35.83
CA THR A 1070 -29.89 -17.33 -36.08
C THR A 1070 -30.21 -16.29 -34.99
N LEU A 1071 -31.47 -16.22 -34.54
CA LEU A 1071 -31.87 -15.37 -33.43
C LEU A 1071 -31.23 -15.82 -32.11
N TYR A 1072 -31.18 -17.12 -31.82
CA TYR A 1072 -30.48 -17.63 -30.64
C TYR A 1072 -28.98 -17.32 -30.67
N ALA A 1073 -28.32 -17.42 -31.83
CA ALA A 1073 -26.93 -17.02 -31.98
C ALA A 1073 -26.73 -15.51 -31.75
N ALA A 1074 -27.65 -14.67 -32.25
CA ALA A 1074 -27.62 -13.23 -32.01
C ALA A 1074 -27.85 -12.88 -30.52
N ILE A 1075 -28.79 -13.55 -29.85
CA ILE A 1075 -29.05 -13.38 -28.41
C ILE A 1075 -27.80 -13.76 -27.61
N ARG A 1076 -27.18 -14.91 -27.88
CA ARG A 1076 -25.92 -15.30 -27.21
C ARG A 1076 -24.79 -14.29 -27.43
N ALA A 1077 -24.69 -13.71 -28.63
CA ALA A 1077 -23.69 -12.67 -28.90
C ALA A 1077 -23.96 -11.38 -28.11
N VAL A 1078 -25.23 -11.01 -27.91
CA VAL A 1078 -25.62 -9.87 -27.06
C VAL A 1078 -25.39 -10.18 -25.58
N GLU A 1079 -25.73 -11.37 -25.10
CA GLU A 1079 -25.45 -11.82 -23.73
C GLU A 1079 -23.94 -11.79 -23.44
N LYS A 1080 -23.12 -12.24 -24.38
CA LYS A 1080 -21.66 -12.14 -24.28
C LYS A 1080 -21.21 -10.68 -24.18
N LYS A 1081 -21.71 -9.79 -25.03
CA LYS A 1081 -21.38 -8.34 -24.96
C LYS A 1081 -21.83 -7.71 -23.64
N ILE A 1082 -23.00 -8.08 -23.11
CA ILE A 1082 -23.46 -7.60 -21.80
C ILE A 1082 -22.55 -8.11 -20.68
N SER A 1083 -22.11 -9.36 -20.75
CA SER A 1083 -21.12 -9.93 -19.83
C SER A 1083 -19.80 -9.16 -19.89
N ASP A 1084 -19.27 -8.90 -21.08
CA ASP A 1084 -18.04 -8.14 -21.29
C ASP A 1084 -18.16 -6.71 -20.75
N MET A 1085 -19.28 -6.02 -21.00
CA MET A 1085 -19.54 -4.67 -20.44
C MET A 1085 -19.66 -4.67 -18.92
N LYS A 1086 -20.29 -5.70 -18.32
CA LYS A 1086 -20.34 -5.87 -16.86
C LYS A 1086 -18.93 -6.03 -16.28
N ASN A 1087 -18.07 -6.80 -16.94
CA ASN A 1087 -16.69 -6.99 -16.51
C ASN A 1087 -15.85 -5.71 -16.62
N VAL A 1088 -16.06 -4.89 -17.66
CA VAL A 1088 -15.41 -3.57 -17.78
C VAL A 1088 -15.89 -2.62 -16.68
N LEU A 1089 -17.21 -2.55 -16.46
CA LEU A 1089 -17.78 -1.71 -15.40
C LEU A 1089 -17.27 -2.11 -14.01
N GLU A 1090 -17.13 -3.42 -13.75
CA GLU A 1090 -16.60 -3.90 -12.48
C GLU A 1090 -15.12 -3.55 -12.32
N LYS A 1091 -14.31 -3.64 -13.39
CA LYS A 1091 -12.91 -3.14 -13.37
C LYS A 1091 -12.82 -1.65 -13.11
N GLU A 1092 -13.74 -0.83 -13.63
CA GLU A 1092 -13.77 0.61 -13.35
C GLU A 1092 -14.17 0.90 -11.89
N LYS A 1093 -15.13 0.17 -11.32
CA LYS A 1093 -15.43 0.25 -9.87
C LYS A 1093 -14.22 -0.15 -9.03
N LEU A 1094 -13.54 -1.22 -9.45
CA LEU A 1094 -12.14 -1.61 -9.21
C LEU A 1094 -11.22 -0.42 -8.94
N HIS A 1095 -10.97 0.26 -10.04
CA HIS A 1095 -10.04 1.36 -10.14
C HIS A 1095 -10.49 2.57 -9.31
N ASN A 1096 -11.78 2.90 -9.32
CA ASN A 1096 -12.33 4.01 -8.56
C ASN A 1096 -12.24 3.79 -7.03
N ALA A 1097 -12.38 2.55 -6.56
CA ALA A 1097 -12.18 2.22 -5.15
C ALA A 1097 -10.70 2.38 -4.74
N ASP A 1098 -9.75 1.96 -5.59
CA ASP A 1098 -8.31 2.16 -5.36
C ASP A 1098 -7.93 3.65 -5.34
N LEU A 1099 -8.44 4.44 -6.31
CA LEU A 1099 -8.24 5.89 -6.34
C LEU A 1099 -8.81 6.57 -5.09
N LYS A 1100 -9.99 6.17 -4.62
CA LYS A 1100 -10.58 6.71 -3.39
C LYS A 1100 -9.73 6.38 -2.15
N SER A 1101 -9.17 5.17 -2.08
CA SER A 1101 -8.23 4.78 -1.02
C SER A 1101 -6.95 5.63 -1.05
N LYS A 1102 -6.36 5.84 -2.23
CA LYS A 1102 -5.19 6.70 -2.43
C LYS A 1102 -5.46 8.16 -2.04
N ILE A 1103 -6.60 8.72 -2.44
CA ILE A 1103 -7.02 10.08 -2.03
C ILE A 1103 -7.12 10.16 -0.50
N THR A 1104 -7.74 9.17 0.15
CA THR A 1104 -7.86 9.15 1.62
C THR A 1104 -6.49 9.05 2.30
N SER A 1105 -5.53 8.32 1.72
CA SER A 1105 -4.14 8.26 2.20
C SER A 1105 -3.43 9.62 2.06
N MET A 1106 -3.55 10.26 0.90
CA MET A 1106 -2.97 11.58 0.65
C MET A 1106 -3.58 12.66 1.55
N GLU A 1107 -4.87 12.59 1.86
CA GLU A 1107 -5.52 13.48 2.83
C GLU A 1107 -4.95 13.30 4.24
N ARG A 1108 -4.68 12.07 4.67
CA ARG A 1108 -4.02 11.79 5.97
C ARG A 1108 -2.59 12.31 6.00
N GLU A 1109 -1.81 12.09 4.94
CA GLU A 1109 -0.45 12.63 4.82
C GLU A 1109 -0.45 14.17 4.85
N SER A 1110 -1.40 14.80 4.15
CA SER A 1110 -1.56 16.25 4.18
C SER A 1110 -1.90 16.77 5.58
N GLN A 1111 -2.75 16.06 6.34
CA GLN A 1111 -3.05 16.38 7.74
C GLN A 1111 -1.81 16.23 8.64
N ILE A 1112 -1.02 15.17 8.47
CA ILE A 1112 0.23 14.97 9.22
C ILE A 1112 1.21 16.12 8.94
N LEU A 1113 1.44 16.46 7.68
CA LEU A 1113 2.31 17.57 7.28
C LEU A 1113 1.82 18.92 7.82
N GLN A 1114 0.51 19.11 7.93
CA GLN A 1114 -0.05 20.31 8.53
C GLN A 1114 0.21 20.37 10.05
N VAL A 1115 0.08 19.25 10.75
CA VAL A 1115 0.43 19.15 12.19
C VAL A 1115 1.92 19.39 12.41
N GLU A 1116 2.80 18.80 11.61
CA GLU A 1116 4.25 19.04 11.68
C GLU A 1116 4.61 20.50 11.43
N ARG A 1117 3.98 21.14 10.42
CA ARG A 1117 4.16 22.57 10.15
C ARG A 1117 3.76 23.42 11.34
N ASP A 1118 2.65 23.11 11.99
CA ASP A 1118 2.17 23.88 13.14
C ASP A 1118 3.01 23.62 14.40
N LEU A 1119 3.55 22.40 14.57
CA LEU A 1119 4.55 22.10 15.60
C LEU A 1119 5.86 22.87 15.38
N MET A 1120 6.37 22.92 14.14
CA MET A 1120 7.55 23.71 13.79
C MET A 1120 7.33 25.21 14.06
N LYS A 1121 6.14 25.75 13.78
CA LYS A 1121 5.80 27.14 14.15
C LYS A 1121 5.79 27.36 15.65
N GLN A 1122 5.24 26.42 16.43
CA GLN A 1122 5.28 26.50 17.89
C GLN A 1122 6.71 26.47 18.41
N GLN A 1123 7.56 25.58 17.88
CA GLN A 1123 8.97 25.51 18.24
C GLN A 1123 9.74 26.78 17.88
N ALA A 1124 9.48 27.36 16.69
CA ALA A 1124 10.04 28.64 16.29
C ALA A 1124 9.62 29.78 17.25
N SER A 1125 8.33 29.85 17.61
CA SER A 1125 7.83 30.85 18.57
C SER A 1125 8.45 30.69 19.98
N PHE A 1126 8.70 29.45 20.40
CA PHE A 1126 9.38 29.16 21.66
C PHE A 1126 10.86 29.60 21.62
N GLN A 1127 11.55 29.35 20.51
CA GLN A 1127 12.93 29.82 20.31
C GLN A 1127 13.00 31.35 20.26
N GLU A 1128 12.07 32.02 19.58
CA GLU A 1128 11.97 33.48 19.58
C GLU A 1128 11.75 34.03 20.99
N HIS A 1129 10.90 33.37 21.80
CA HIS A 1129 10.69 33.76 23.20
C HIS A 1129 11.95 33.57 24.07
N GLN A 1130 12.68 32.47 23.89
CA GLN A 1130 13.97 32.23 24.54
C GLN A 1130 15.01 33.29 24.17
N ILE A 1131 15.11 33.64 22.89
CA ILE A 1131 16.02 34.68 22.39
C ILE A 1131 15.65 36.04 23.00
N ALA A 1132 14.36 36.41 23.02
CA ALA A 1132 13.89 37.66 23.63
C ALA A 1132 14.22 37.73 25.14
N LYS A 1133 14.11 36.60 25.85
CA LYS A 1133 14.49 36.50 27.27
C LYS A 1133 15.99 36.70 27.49
N LEU A 1134 16.83 36.09 26.64
CA LEU A 1134 18.28 36.26 26.67
C LEU A 1134 18.69 37.70 26.33
N GLN A 1135 18.04 38.33 25.33
CA GLN A 1135 18.26 39.74 25.00
C GLN A 1135 17.94 40.66 26.18
N THR A 1136 16.82 40.42 26.87
CA THR A 1136 16.44 41.19 28.08
C THR A 1136 17.47 41.04 29.20
N HIS A 1137 18.01 39.84 29.40
CA HIS A 1137 19.05 39.59 30.39
C HIS A 1137 20.38 40.25 30.01
N TYR A 1138 20.74 40.23 28.73
CA TYR A 1138 21.93 40.91 28.20
C TYR A 1138 21.82 42.43 28.37
N GLU A 1139 20.68 43.02 28.04
CA GLU A 1139 20.43 44.46 28.24
C GLU A 1139 20.49 44.86 29.72
N SER A 1140 19.91 44.04 30.61
CA SER A 1140 20.00 44.24 32.06
C SER A 1140 21.45 44.19 32.56
N SER A 1141 22.23 43.22 32.07
CA SER A 1141 23.66 43.09 32.41
C SER A 1141 24.48 44.27 31.89
N ARG A 1142 24.19 44.73 30.67
CA ARG A 1142 24.83 45.90 30.06
C ARG A 1142 24.52 47.19 30.83
N MET A 1143 23.29 47.37 31.31
CA MET A 1143 22.94 48.50 32.18
C MET A 1143 23.70 48.45 33.50
N ARG A 1144 23.81 47.27 34.12
CA ARG A 1144 24.59 47.09 35.35
C ARG A 1144 26.08 47.39 35.17
N ILE A 1145 26.67 47.03 34.03
CA ILE A 1145 28.05 47.38 33.68
C ILE A 1145 28.19 48.90 33.58
N LYS A 1146 27.28 49.60 32.88
CA LYS A 1146 27.29 51.06 32.80
C LYS A 1146 27.19 51.72 34.17
N ASP A 1147 26.32 51.22 35.06
CA ASP A 1147 26.20 51.75 36.42
C ASP A 1147 27.52 51.59 37.19
N LEU A 1148 28.17 50.43 37.10
CA LEU A 1148 29.49 50.19 37.70
C LEU A 1148 30.58 51.10 37.11
N GLU A 1149 30.58 51.35 35.81
CA GLU A 1149 31.50 52.29 35.15
C GLU A 1149 31.28 53.73 35.66
N THR A 1150 30.03 54.15 35.84
CA THR A 1150 29.70 55.47 36.41
C THR A 1150 30.12 55.59 37.88
N ASP A 1151 30.00 54.52 38.66
CA ASP A 1151 30.47 54.48 40.04
C ASP A 1151 32.00 54.49 40.14
N LEU A 1152 32.70 53.78 39.25
CA LEU A 1152 34.15 53.79 39.15
C LEU A 1152 34.68 55.18 38.78
N THR A 1153 34.06 55.85 37.81
CA THR A 1153 34.41 57.22 37.44
C THR A 1153 34.15 58.20 38.59
N ARG A 1154 33.01 58.10 39.29
CA ARG A 1154 32.75 58.89 40.52
C ARG A 1154 33.79 58.64 41.62
N LYS A 1155 34.20 57.39 41.83
CA LYS A 1155 35.23 57.04 42.82
C LYS A 1155 36.61 57.57 42.42
N LYS A 1156 36.96 57.57 41.13
CA LYS A 1156 38.21 58.17 40.63
C LYS A 1156 38.24 59.69 40.85
N VAL A 1157 37.12 60.38 40.63
CA VAL A 1157 37.00 61.83 40.89
C VAL A 1157 37.11 62.16 42.39
N LYS A 1158 36.60 61.30 43.28
CA LYS A 1158 36.71 61.49 44.74
C LYS A 1158 38.08 61.13 45.34
N LYS A 1159 38.94 60.41 44.61
CA LYS A 1159 40.26 59.96 45.09
C LYS A 1159 41.44 60.84 44.64
N ALA A 1160 41.20 61.98 43.99
CA ALA A 1160 42.25 62.96 43.77
C ALA A 1160 42.56 63.68 45.11
N PRO A 1161 43.73 63.45 45.74
CA PRO A 1161 44.09 64.13 46.98
C PRO A 1161 44.40 65.60 46.68
N GLY A 1162 43.91 66.48 47.55
CA GLY A 1162 44.16 67.91 47.44
C GLY A 1162 45.65 68.24 47.36
N LYS A 1163 45.97 69.16 46.45
CA LYS A 1163 46.82 70.35 46.65
C LYS A 1163 47.13 70.96 45.29
N CYS A 1164 46.61 72.15 45.02
CA CYS A 1164 47.44 73.29 44.66
C CYS A 1164 46.57 74.56 44.69
N SER A 1165 46.40 75.12 45.88
CA SER A 1165 46.01 76.51 46.06
C SER A 1165 47.24 77.38 45.78
N PHE A 1166 47.60 77.58 44.51
CA PHE A 1166 48.49 78.63 44.01
C PHE A 1166 48.72 78.32 42.54
N CYS A 1167 48.17 79.18 41.68
CA CYS A 1167 48.35 79.31 40.23
C CYS A 1167 46.99 79.43 39.55
N ASN A 1168 46.81 80.60 38.93
CA ASN A 1168 45.83 80.93 37.91
C ASN A 1168 44.61 81.77 38.33
N GLU A 1169 44.90 82.88 39.01
CA GLU A 1169 44.52 84.19 38.44
C GLU A 1169 45.08 84.28 37.00
N ASN A 1170 44.28 84.71 36.03
CA ASN A 1170 44.57 84.82 34.57
C ASN A 1170 44.06 83.70 33.66
N LYS A 1171 42.76 83.38 33.75
CA LYS A 1171 42.04 82.86 32.57
C LYS A 1171 40.59 83.35 32.42
N GLU A 1172 40.33 84.57 32.89
CA GLU A 1172 39.07 85.28 32.65
C GLU A 1172 39.20 86.40 31.59
N ALA A 1173 40.37 86.51 30.92
CA ALA A 1173 40.70 87.67 30.09
C ALA A 1173 40.80 87.43 28.57
N TYR A 1174 40.47 86.25 28.04
CA TYR A 1174 40.69 85.95 26.61
C TYR A 1174 39.46 85.62 25.75
N ASP A 1175 38.24 85.65 26.31
CA ASP A 1175 37.00 85.45 25.52
C ASP A 1175 36.26 86.75 25.16
N LYS A 1176 36.90 87.90 25.37
CA LYS A 1176 36.39 89.19 24.88
C LYS A 1176 37.52 90.02 24.27
N ARG A 1177 37.77 89.83 22.97
CA ARG A 1177 38.09 90.87 21.95
C ARG A 1177 38.96 90.28 20.81
N PHE A 1178 38.31 89.65 19.85
CA PHE A 1178 38.59 89.79 18.41
C PHE A 1178 37.26 89.48 17.71
N SER A 1179 36.40 90.46 17.45
CA SER A 1179 36.53 91.52 16.44
C SER A 1179 36.68 90.98 15.02
N THR A 1180 35.60 91.19 14.26
CA THR A 1180 35.56 91.61 12.85
C THR A 1180 35.93 90.62 11.74
N SER A 1181 34.87 90.14 11.08
CA SER A 1181 34.62 90.25 9.63
C SER A 1181 35.68 89.75 8.64
N SER A 1182 35.29 88.81 7.77
CA SER A 1182 34.89 89.14 6.39
C SER A 1182 34.84 87.92 5.46
N LYS A 1183 33.88 88.02 4.54
CA LYS A 1183 33.55 87.22 3.35
C LYS A 1183 34.72 86.77 2.44
N LYS A 1184 34.42 85.67 1.73
CA LYS A 1184 34.70 85.27 0.32
C LYS A 1184 35.90 84.35 -0.02
N ARG A 1185 35.52 83.14 -0.48
CA ARG A 1185 35.99 82.30 -1.62
C ARG A 1185 37.49 82.31 -2.02
N SER A 1186 38.13 81.12 -1.99
CA SER A 1186 38.65 80.36 -3.16
C SER A 1186 39.54 79.16 -2.77
N THR A 1187 39.36 78.04 -3.50
CA THR A 1187 40.27 76.94 -3.95
C THR A 1187 41.62 76.58 -3.30
N SER A 1188 41.80 75.25 -3.20
CA SER A 1188 42.98 74.36 -3.44
C SER A 1188 44.26 74.38 -2.58
N SER A 1189 44.47 73.24 -1.90
CA SER A 1189 45.72 72.48 -1.61
C SER A 1189 46.89 73.17 -0.85
N PRO A 1190 47.91 72.38 -0.42
CA PRO A 1190 48.16 71.88 0.93
C PRO A 1190 49.26 72.69 1.67
N PRO A 1191 49.67 72.35 2.91
CA PRO A 1191 50.92 71.59 3.04
C PRO A 1191 51.07 70.72 4.33
N THR A 1192 52.28 70.18 4.41
CA THR A 1192 52.95 69.15 5.21
C THR A 1192 53.30 69.45 6.69
N SER A 1193 53.43 68.35 7.44
CA SER A 1193 54.46 67.94 8.44
C SER A 1193 54.83 68.76 9.69
N PHE A 1194 54.96 68.02 10.82
CA PHE A 1194 55.98 68.06 11.91
C PHE A 1194 55.32 67.55 13.22
N SER A 1195 55.93 66.89 14.19
CA SER A 1195 57.02 65.91 14.36
C SER A 1195 56.97 65.51 15.86
N GLY A 1196 57.50 64.34 16.25
CA GLY A 1196 58.25 64.28 17.52
C GLY A 1196 57.93 63.18 18.54
N LYS A 1197 58.84 62.20 18.56
CA LYS A 1197 59.49 61.54 19.72
C LYS A 1197 58.70 60.52 20.57
N SER A 1198 59.17 59.27 20.54
CA SER A 1198 59.18 58.40 21.74
C SER A 1198 60.35 57.40 21.70
N PRO A 1199 61.15 57.28 22.77
CA PRO A 1199 62.19 56.26 22.94
C PRO A 1199 61.75 55.10 23.85
N TYR A 1200 62.34 53.93 23.60
CA TYR A 1200 62.80 52.87 24.53
C TYR A 1200 61.93 52.30 25.68
N SER A 1201 61.93 50.95 25.68
CA SER A 1201 62.11 50.02 26.82
C SER A 1201 60.97 49.80 27.81
N VAL A 1202 60.39 48.59 27.76
CA VAL A 1202 59.67 47.98 28.89
C VAL A 1202 60.36 46.65 29.24
N PRO A 1203 60.80 46.45 30.50
CA PRO A 1203 61.41 45.21 30.97
C PRO A 1203 60.39 44.18 31.48
N GLN A 1204 60.75 42.90 31.39
CA GLN A 1204 60.15 41.79 32.15
C GLN A 1204 60.20 42.08 33.65
N ILE A 1205 59.08 41.93 34.35
CA ILE A 1205 59.01 41.79 35.81
C ILE A 1205 57.95 40.72 36.13
N ASP A 1206 58.44 39.63 36.73
CA ASP A 1206 57.70 38.56 37.38
C ASP A 1206 56.96 39.02 38.65
N LEU A 1207 56.13 38.12 39.20
CA LEU A 1207 55.52 38.05 40.55
C LEU A 1207 53.99 38.30 40.58
N PRO A 1208 53.26 37.85 41.62
CA PRO A 1208 53.20 36.48 42.16
C PRO A 1208 51.75 36.05 42.49
N SER A 1209 51.50 34.74 42.64
CA SER A 1209 50.40 34.25 43.52
C SER A 1209 50.69 34.73 44.95
N PRO A 1210 49.68 35.11 45.78
CA PRO A 1210 49.09 34.07 46.64
C PRO A 1210 47.66 34.33 47.21
N SER A 1211 47.08 33.23 47.67
CA SER A 1211 46.40 33.00 48.96
C SER A 1211 45.02 33.61 49.29
N ASP A 1212 44.07 32.69 49.42
CA ASP A 1212 43.29 32.34 50.61
C ASP A 1212 42.74 33.43 51.53
N LYS A 1213 41.40 33.49 51.61
CA LYS A 1213 40.66 33.69 52.88
C LYS A 1213 39.36 32.89 52.95
N LYS A 1214 39.47 31.75 53.62
CA LYS A 1214 38.65 31.22 54.73
C LYS A 1214 37.17 31.65 54.91
N ASP A 1215 36.36 30.60 55.04
CA ASP A 1215 35.32 30.34 56.07
C ASP A 1215 34.22 31.37 56.36
N LYS A 1216 32.96 30.91 56.24
CA LYS A 1216 32.17 30.51 57.43
C LYS A 1216 30.83 29.87 57.07
N THR A 1217 30.66 28.66 57.58
CA THR A 1217 29.43 27.89 57.78
C THR A 1217 28.33 28.68 58.51
N LYS A 1218 27.05 28.42 58.17
CA LYS A 1218 25.98 28.28 59.17
C LYS A 1218 24.73 27.54 58.67
N ARG A 1219 24.46 26.42 59.35
CA ARG A 1219 23.21 25.67 59.55
C ARG A 1219 21.93 26.53 59.60
N THR A 1220 20.83 25.96 59.10
CA THR A 1220 19.60 25.55 59.87
C THR A 1220 18.61 24.88 58.89
N LYS A 1221 18.31 23.58 59.02
CA LYS A 1221 17.24 22.95 59.83
C LYS A 1221 15.78 23.34 59.48
N LYS A 1222 15.10 22.35 58.89
CA LYS A 1222 13.72 21.85 59.07
C LYS A 1222 12.50 22.76 58.85
N GLY A 1223 11.58 22.25 58.01
CA GLY A 1223 10.21 21.94 58.45
C GLY A 1223 9.11 22.16 57.40
N THR A 1224 8.79 21.14 56.60
CA THR A 1224 7.54 20.32 56.64
C THR A 1224 7.66 19.17 55.67
#